data_AF-A0A8S9GFN6-F1
#
_entry.id   AF-A0A8S9GFN6-F1
#
_cell.length_a   1.000
_cell.length_b   1.000
_cell.length_c   1.000
_cell.angle_alpha   90.00
_cell.angle_beta   90.00
_cell.angle_gamma   90.00
#
_symmetry.space_group_name_H-M   'P 1'
#
loop_
_entity.id
_entity.type
_entity.pdbx_description
1 polymer ?
#
loop_
_entity_poly.entity_id
_entity_poly.type
_entity_poly.pdbx_seq_one_letter_code
_entity_poly.pdbx_strand_id
1 'polypeptide(L)'
;MMCFTHLTPLPLFSGVSLPSSRLHFTSFRTRMSSSSIDSAPPPPPGNGIVIGCGGTTVDFLATVDSYPKPDDKIRSTSLKVQGGGNAGNALTCAARLGLTCRLISKARIVVANDSQGKGILEELESDGVDTSFLVVSKEGNTPFTYVIVDKQTQTRTCIHTPGYPPMVPTDLPQSTMLSALDRASIAYFDVRLHETALVIAKEASRKKIPILVDAEKKRDGLDELLQLADYVVCTAKFPQAWTEVSSIPCALVSMLLRLPKLKFVIVTLGEEGCLMIQRASTGNKPDTFFLLIILSLGCQHPLSMSTSTETSESKETDIGSLVESLKQRSDSTATFPTCVSSETTKLKANGIGTLSGRLFLGTAEKIPPEELVDTTGAGDAFIGAVLYALCAGMPPEKMLPFATQVAACNCRALGARTGLPHRTDPRLVPFLVTYQTEQFLEKNKDYVVAEHQALLNASKCTFVSCLFPLLAEDANKKTKFSSIGSRFKQQLVTLLETLSTTEPHYIRCVKPNNLLKPLIFENQNVLQQLRCGGVMEAIRISCAGFPTRKQFEEFLERFSVLAPEVSDNSSDDVAACKKLLEKVGLEGYQIGKTKVFLRAGQMADLDARRNEVLGRAATSIQRKFRSYLFRKNLMMLRKAAVNMQAVCRAPSSAETSAAAAAAAAAVIRPVEAKDPALLFKQQLTAYVEKIFGMIRDNLKNELQALLSLCIQAPRTSTGRSLRSAKSLGKDSPLEHWKGIIDGLYALLNTLKENFVPPVLIQKIFTQTFSFINVQLFNSLLLRRECCTFSNGEYVKSGLTLLEEWCAETKEEYAGSSWDELKHIRQAVGFLVIHKKYRISYDDIALDLCPILSVQQLYRICTLYWDDSYNTRSVSQDVISSMRVLMIEDSNDADSSAFLLDEDSSIPFTTEDLSSSMQDKDFAEMKPAEELEENPAFSFLL
;
A
#
# COMPACT_ATOMS: atom_id res chain seq x y z
N MET A 1 5.55 28.94 33.32
CA MET A 1 5.59 28.43 31.94
C MET A 1 5.96 29.62 31.07
N MET A 2 7.23 29.75 30.66
CA MET A 2 7.64 30.84 29.76
C MET A 2 7.84 30.24 28.37
N CYS A 3 6.94 30.56 27.44
CA CYS A 3 7.16 30.33 26.01
C CYS A 3 8.12 31.40 25.51
N PHE A 4 9.31 31.01 25.09
CA PHE A 4 10.19 31.90 24.33
C PHE A 4 9.76 31.85 22.87
N THR A 5 8.92 32.80 22.46
CA THR A 5 8.71 33.16 21.06
C THR A 5 9.31 34.55 20.85
N HIS A 6 10.21 34.66 19.87
CA HIS A 6 11.03 35.84 19.50
C HIS A 6 12.27 36.16 20.35
N LEU A 7 13.43 35.80 19.79
CA LEU A 7 14.70 36.48 20.06
C LEU A 7 15.27 36.98 18.73
N THR A 8 15.17 38.29 18.50
CA THR A 8 15.94 39.05 17.52
C THR A 8 17.40 39.12 17.96
N PRO A 9 18.40 38.82 17.10
CA PRO A 9 19.80 39.00 17.48
C PRO A 9 20.27 40.44 17.22
N LEU A 10 20.69 41.13 18.29
CA LEU A 10 21.61 42.27 18.20
C LEU A 10 23.06 41.75 18.03
N PRO A 11 23.94 42.46 17.30
CA PRO A 11 25.26 41.98 16.93
C PRO A 11 26.27 42.31 18.03
N LEU A 12 27.23 41.43 18.35
CA LEU A 12 28.53 41.80 18.94
C LEU A 12 29.55 40.65 18.86
N PHE A 13 30.73 41.05 18.38
CA PHE A 13 32.06 40.44 18.41
C PHE A 13 32.49 39.36 17.40
N SER A 14 33.39 39.84 16.56
CA SER A 14 34.31 39.25 15.60
C SER A 14 35.38 38.34 16.20
N GLY A 15 35.80 37.35 15.39
CA GLY A 15 37.19 36.90 15.29
C GLY A 15 37.50 35.57 15.97
N VAL A 16 37.69 34.51 15.16
CA VAL A 16 38.90 33.67 15.10
C VAL A 16 38.75 32.73 13.88
N SER A 17 39.80 32.65 13.08
CA SER A 17 39.92 31.88 11.83
C SER A 17 40.66 30.55 12.00
N LEU A 18 40.30 29.58 11.13
CA LEU A 18 41.04 28.40 10.61
C LEU A 18 41.15 27.11 11.48
N PRO A 19 41.38 25.90 10.89
CA PRO A 19 41.50 25.55 9.47
C PRO A 19 40.64 24.36 8.98
N SER A 20 40.60 24.22 7.65
CA SER A 20 40.00 23.16 6.85
C SER A 20 40.62 21.77 7.05
N SER A 21 39.78 20.74 7.13
CA SER A 21 40.17 19.36 6.80
C SER A 21 39.06 18.69 5.98
N ARG A 22 39.51 18.03 4.91
CA ARG A 22 38.73 17.30 3.90
C ARG A 22 38.00 16.11 4.51
N LEU A 23 36.73 15.90 4.15
CA LEU A 23 36.05 14.63 4.36
C LEU A 23 35.24 14.23 3.12
N HIS A 24 35.34 12.93 2.83
CA HIS A 24 34.86 12.19 1.68
C HIS A 24 33.34 12.26 1.51
N PHE A 25 32.90 12.36 0.25
CA PHE A 25 31.51 12.10 -0.15
C PHE A 25 31.21 10.61 -0.01
N THR A 26 30.31 10.26 0.91
CA THR A 26 29.57 9.00 0.91
C THR A 26 28.08 9.29 0.71
N SER A 27 27.44 8.40 -0.03
CA SER A 27 26.13 8.57 -0.66
C SER A 27 24.97 8.77 0.33
N PHE A 28 24.06 9.66 -0.04
CA PHE A 28 22.80 9.92 0.63
C PHE A 28 21.85 8.70 0.52
N ARG A 29 21.55 8.04 1.64
CA ARG A 29 20.35 7.19 1.81
C ARG A 29 19.19 8.07 2.30
N THR A 30 18.13 8.15 1.53
CA THR A 30 16.88 8.85 1.87
C THR A 30 16.14 8.10 2.98
N ARG A 31 16.23 8.57 4.24
CA ARG A 31 15.31 8.15 5.31
C ARG A 31 13.97 8.87 5.11
N MET A 32 12.94 8.16 4.67
CA MET A 32 11.57 8.64 4.84
C MET A 32 11.23 8.59 6.34
N SER A 33 11.13 9.76 6.97
CA SER A 33 10.49 9.89 8.28
C SER A 33 8.98 9.77 8.09
N SER A 34 8.41 8.62 8.45
CA SER A 34 6.96 8.47 8.56
C SER A 34 6.46 9.30 9.74
N SER A 35 5.75 10.38 9.44
CA SER A 35 4.88 11.06 10.40
C SER A 35 3.76 10.11 10.80
N SER A 36 3.59 9.96 12.12
CA SER A 36 2.56 9.18 12.80
C SER A 36 1.17 9.41 12.21
N ILE A 37 0.65 8.41 11.51
CA ILE A 37 -0.78 8.20 11.38
C ILE A 37 -1.16 7.46 12.66
N ASP A 38 -1.90 8.13 13.56
CA ASP A 38 -2.58 7.48 14.68
C ASP A 38 -3.73 6.62 14.13
N SER A 39 -3.39 5.52 13.46
CA SER A 39 -4.25 4.37 13.32
C SER A 39 -3.85 3.40 14.42
N ALA A 40 -4.52 3.50 15.57
CA ALA A 40 -4.38 2.50 16.62
C ALA A 40 -4.56 1.10 15.98
N PRO A 41 -3.62 0.14 16.20
CA PRO A 41 -3.76 -1.20 15.65
C PRO A 41 -5.09 -1.81 16.13
N PRO A 42 -5.74 -2.67 15.32
CA PRO A 42 -7.00 -3.30 15.71
C PRO A 42 -6.85 -3.97 17.09
N PRO A 43 -7.92 -3.97 17.92
CA PRO A 43 -7.86 -4.48 19.27
C PRO A 43 -7.30 -5.92 19.29
N PRO A 44 -6.54 -6.30 20.33
CA PRO A 44 -6.02 -7.65 20.45
C PRO A 44 -7.15 -8.68 20.36
N PRO A 45 -6.87 -9.93 19.92
CA PRO A 45 -7.87 -10.98 19.89
C PRO A 45 -8.52 -11.12 21.27
N GLY A 46 -9.86 -11.16 21.31
CA GLY A 46 -10.61 -11.14 22.57
C GLY A 46 -10.17 -12.25 23.53
N ASN A 47 -9.72 -11.86 24.73
CA ASN A 47 -9.54 -12.71 25.92
C ASN A 47 -8.76 -14.04 25.74
N GLY A 48 -7.81 -14.13 24.81
CA GLY A 48 -6.94 -15.30 24.69
C GLY A 48 -5.95 -15.39 25.86
N ILE A 49 -6.16 -16.33 26.78
CA ILE A 49 -5.23 -16.58 27.91
C ILE A 49 -4.25 -17.69 27.50
N VAL A 50 -2.96 -17.37 27.47
CA VAL A 50 -1.89 -18.35 27.28
C VAL A 50 -1.32 -18.74 28.62
N ILE A 51 -1.24 -20.04 28.90
CA ILE A 51 -0.52 -20.55 30.06
C ILE A 51 0.77 -21.22 29.62
N GLY A 52 1.90 -20.78 30.15
CA GLY A 52 3.19 -21.41 29.90
C GLY A 52 3.75 -22.07 31.15
N CYS A 53 4.33 -23.26 31.00
CA CYS A 53 5.10 -23.91 32.05
C CYS A 53 6.51 -24.21 31.55
N GLY A 54 7.52 -23.63 32.18
CA GLY A 54 8.89 -23.79 31.73
C GLY A 54 9.93 -22.95 32.47
N GLY A 55 11.11 -22.87 31.88
CA GLY A 55 12.27 -22.18 32.44
C GLY A 55 12.14 -20.66 32.38
N THR A 56 12.49 -20.01 33.49
CA THR A 56 12.70 -18.57 33.61
C THR A 56 14.06 -18.36 34.26
N THR A 57 14.94 -17.57 33.67
CA THR A 57 16.33 -17.39 34.14
C THR A 57 16.74 -15.92 34.23
N VAL A 58 17.85 -15.64 34.90
CA VAL A 58 18.61 -14.39 34.72
C VAL A 58 19.64 -14.63 33.63
N ASP A 59 19.70 -13.78 32.61
CA ASP A 59 20.76 -13.85 31.60
C ASP A 59 21.79 -12.76 31.85
N PHE A 60 23.05 -13.17 32.02
CA PHE A 60 24.22 -12.30 32.10
C PHE A 60 24.92 -12.28 30.74
N LEU A 61 24.61 -11.27 29.93
CA LEU A 61 25.13 -11.11 28.59
C LEU A 61 26.41 -10.29 28.60
N ALA A 62 27.55 -10.96 28.40
CA ALA A 62 28.85 -10.34 28.29
C ALA A 62 29.29 -10.34 26.81
N THR A 63 29.44 -9.16 26.23
CA THR A 63 29.97 -9.03 24.87
C THR A 63 31.48 -8.87 24.92
N VAL A 64 32.20 -9.69 24.16
CA VAL A 64 33.67 -9.74 24.11
C VAL A 64 34.16 -9.53 22.68
N ASP A 65 35.40 -9.05 22.53
CA ASP A 65 35.99 -8.87 21.19
C ASP A 65 36.23 -10.21 20.47
N SER A 66 36.65 -11.23 21.23
CA SER A 66 36.80 -12.61 20.80
C SER A 66 36.59 -13.54 22.01
N TYR A 67 36.25 -14.81 21.77
CA TYR A 67 36.18 -15.79 22.86
C TYR A 67 37.50 -15.89 23.66
N PRO A 68 37.42 -16.10 24.99
CA PRO A 68 38.60 -16.39 25.79
C PRO A 68 39.12 -17.77 25.44
N LYS A 69 40.45 -17.93 25.33
CA LYS A 69 41.04 -19.27 25.34
C LYS A 69 41.00 -19.83 26.76
N PRO A 70 41.14 -21.16 26.93
CA PRO A 70 41.36 -21.74 28.26
C PRO A 70 42.47 -20.98 29.01
N ASP A 71 42.22 -20.66 30.27
CA ASP A 71 43.09 -19.89 31.16
C ASP A 71 43.30 -18.39 30.83
N ASP A 72 42.66 -17.86 29.78
CA ASP A 72 42.72 -16.42 29.46
C ASP A 72 41.83 -15.59 30.40
N LYS A 73 42.32 -14.39 30.76
CA LYS A 73 41.52 -13.34 31.39
C LYS A 73 41.29 -12.21 30.42
N ILE A 74 40.07 -12.11 29.90
CA ILE A 74 39.67 -11.06 28.96
C ILE A 74 38.72 -10.04 29.61
N ARG A 75 38.59 -8.87 28.99
CA ARG A 75 37.64 -7.83 29.41
C ARG A 75 36.40 -7.88 28.52
N SER A 76 35.21 -7.81 29.11
CA SER A 76 33.98 -7.59 28.35
C SER A 76 33.90 -6.14 27.86
N THR A 77 33.48 -5.96 26.61
CA THR A 77 33.17 -4.65 26.02
C THR A 77 31.85 -4.07 26.52
N SER A 78 30.88 -4.94 26.83
CA SER A 78 29.63 -4.58 27.50
C SER A 78 29.13 -5.74 28.35
N LEU A 79 28.42 -5.42 29.42
CA LEU A 79 27.71 -6.37 30.27
C LEU A 79 26.27 -5.90 30.39
N LYS A 80 25.33 -6.83 30.18
CA LYS A 80 23.91 -6.59 30.34
C LYS A 80 23.28 -7.72 31.12
N VAL A 81 22.42 -7.37 32.07
CA VAL A 81 21.66 -8.33 32.86
C VAL A 81 20.18 -8.11 32.54
N GLN A 82 19.47 -9.19 32.22
CA GLN A 82 18.03 -9.16 31.92
C GLN A 82 17.40 -10.50 32.28
N GLY A 83 16.08 -10.56 32.28
CA GLY A 83 15.38 -11.84 32.31
C GLY A 83 15.59 -12.67 31.04
N GLY A 84 15.51 -13.97 31.21
CA GLY A 84 15.70 -14.99 30.18
C GLY A 84 14.82 -16.22 30.38
N GLY A 85 15.26 -17.33 29.80
CA GLY A 85 14.56 -18.62 29.82
C GLY A 85 13.51 -18.73 28.72
N ASN A 86 13.41 -19.90 28.07
CA ASN A 86 12.56 -20.09 26.90
C ASN A 86 11.10 -19.68 27.19
N ALA A 87 10.50 -20.19 28.27
CA ALA A 87 9.15 -19.82 28.66
C ALA A 87 9.00 -18.37 29.08
N GLY A 88 9.96 -17.83 29.84
CA GLY A 88 9.99 -16.40 30.17
C GLY A 88 9.98 -15.52 28.91
N ASN A 89 10.82 -15.85 27.93
CA ASN A 89 10.97 -15.10 26.68
C ASN A 89 9.74 -15.22 25.77
N ALA A 90 9.24 -16.44 25.55
CA ALA A 90 8.10 -16.69 24.69
C ALA A 90 6.81 -16.05 25.21
N LEU A 91 6.56 -16.12 26.53
CA LEU A 91 5.39 -15.48 27.14
C LEU A 91 5.53 -13.95 27.19
N THR A 92 6.75 -13.42 27.42
CA THR A 92 6.99 -11.97 27.32
C THR A 92 6.69 -11.47 25.90
N CYS A 93 7.12 -12.21 24.87
CA CYS A 93 6.81 -11.89 23.47
C CYS A 93 5.30 -11.88 23.23
N ALA A 94 4.60 -12.95 23.63
CA ALA A 94 3.14 -13.04 23.48
C ALA A 94 2.40 -11.92 24.23
N ALA A 95 2.85 -11.55 25.44
CA ALA A 95 2.27 -10.47 26.23
C ALA A 95 2.48 -9.09 25.56
N ARG A 96 3.69 -8.80 25.07
CA ARG A 96 3.99 -7.57 24.31
C ARG A 96 3.19 -7.43 23.02
N LEU A 97 2.80 -8.55 22.40
CA LEU A 97 1.91 -8.59 21.23
C LEU A 97 0.43 -8.40 21.58
N GLY A 98 0.08 -8.45 22.87
CA GLY A 98 -1.24 -8.12 23.42
C GLY A 98 -2.04 -9.30 23.98
N LEU A 99 -1.42 -10.46 24.24
CA LEU A 99 -2.09 -11.57 24.92
C LEU A 99 -2.01 -11.44 26.45
N THR A 100 -2.93 -12.10 27.14
CA THR A 100 -2.80 -12.34 28.58
C THR A 100 -2.02 -13.63 28.78
N CYS A 101 -0.86 -13.55 29.43
CA CYS A 101 0.02 -14.70 29.65
C CYS A 101 0.14 -15.02 31.14
N ARG A 102 0.01 -16.29 31.51
CA ARG A 102 0.24 -16.83 32.87
C ARG A 102 1.45 -17.73 32.86
N LEU A 103 2.39 -17.50 33.77
CA LEU A 103 3.61 -18.28 33.86
C LEU A 103 3.61 -19.18 35.09
N ILE A 104 3.77 -20.48 34.86
CA ILE A 104 4.13 -21.45 35.89
C ILE A 104 5.63 -21.73 35.75
N SER A 105 6.38 -21.35 36.78
CA SER A 105 7.80 -21.64 36.89
C SER A 105 8.19 -21.67 38.37
N LYS A 106 9.46 -21.95 38.66
CA LYS A 106 10.02 -21.87 40.02
C LYS A 106 11.21 -20.94 40.02
N ALA A 107 11.17 -19.94 40.90
CA ALA A 107 12.27 -19.00 41.13
C ALA A 107 12.57 -18.90 42.63
N ARG A 108 13.80 -18.50 42.99
CA ARG A 108 14.12 -18.13 44.37
C ARG A 108 13.79 -16.66 44.55
N ILE A 109 13.10 -16.31 45.64
CA ILE A 109 12.94 -14.92 46.07
C ILE A 109 13.22 -14.88 47.55
N VAL A 110 14.44 -14.49 47.90
CA VAL A 110 14.72 -14.05 49.25
C VAL A 110 14.60 -12.54 49.27
N VAL A 111 13.52 -12.06 49.90
CA VAL A 111 13.14 -10.64 50.03
C VAL A 111 14.29 -9.75 50.55
N ALA A 112 15.33 -10.33 51.17
CA ALA A 112 16.49 -9.60 51.67
C ALA A 112 17.78 -9.70 50.84
N ASN A 113 18.01 -10.74 50.01
CA ASN A 113 19.36 -11.02 49.44
C ASN A 113 19.41 -11.49 47.96
N ASP A 114 18.28 -11.65 47.25
CA ASP A 114 18.29 -12.02 45.81
C ASP A 114 17.65 -10.91 44.94
N SER A 115 18.43 -9.86 44.71
CA SER A 115 18.03 -8.73 43.86
C SER A 115 17.71 -9.16 42.42
N GLN A 116 18.34 -10.22 41.92
CA GLN A 116 18.18 -10.67 40.54
C GLN A 116 16.88 -11.45 40.35
N GLY A 117 16.53 -12.34 41.28
CA GLY A 117 15.24 -13.04 41.26
C GLY A 117 14.04 -12.08 41.33
N LYS A 118 14.16 -11.01 42.14
CA LYS A 118 13.15 -9.94 42.20
C LYS A 118 13.05 -9.15 40.89
N GLY A 119 14.19 -8.79 40.29
CA GLY A 119 14.24 -8.04 39.04
C GLY A 119 13.54 -8.75 37.88
N ILE A 120 13.66 -10.08 37.78
CA ILE A 120 12.99 -10.84 36.70
C ILE A 120 11.46 -10.79 36.83
N LEU A 121 10.93 -10.87 38.05
CA LEU A 121 9.49 -10.79 38.26
C LEU A 121 8.96 -9.41 37.91
N GLU A 122 9.64 -8.36 38.38
CA GLU A 122 9.29 -6.99 38.04
C GLU A 122 9.33 -6.78 36.51
N GLU A 123 10.31 -7.37 35.82
CA GLU A 123 10.39 -7.31 34.35
C GLU A 123 9.22 -8.05 33.68
N LEU A 124 8.92 -9.28 34.11
CA LEU A 124 7.80 -10.07 33.58
C LEU A 124 6.44 -9.37 33.78
N GLU A 125 6.19 -8.84 34.99
CA GLU A 125 4.97 -8.12 35.32
C GLU A 125 4.87 -6.80 34.53
N SER A 126 5.99 -6.11 34.33
CA SER A 126 6.03 -4.86 33.53
C SER A 126 5.66 -5.10 32.07
N ASP A 127 5.97 -6.28 31.55
CA ASP A 127 5.59 -6.73 30.20
C ASP A 127 4.20 -7.37 30.13
N GLY A 128 3.47 -7.47 31.25
CA GLY A 128 2.10 -7.98 31.28
C GLY A 128 1.98 -9.50 31.45
N VAL A 129 3.04 -10.19 31.89
CA VAL A 129 2.98 -11.61 32.23
C VAL A 129 2.53 -11.77 33.69
N ASP A 130 1.46 -12.53 33.91
CA ASP A 130 0.94 -12.86 35.23
C ASP A 130 1.83 -13.90 35.93
N THR A 131 2.50 -13.43 36.98
CA THR A 131 3.46 -14.16 37.82
C THR A 131 2.81 -14.79 39.05
N SER A 132 1.50 -14.66 39.26
CA SER A 132 0.78 -15.14 40.46
C SER A 132 0.89 -16.66 40.68
N PHE A 133 1.29 -17.40 39.63
CA PHE A 133 1.46 -18.86 39.64
C PHE A 133 2.93 -19.31 39.71
N LEU A 134 3.88 -18.38 39.90
CA LEU A 134 5.26 -18.75 40.17
C LEU A 134 5.42 -19.34 41.57
N VAL A 135 6.10 -20.48 41.64
CA VAL A 135 6.52 -21.08 42.90
C VAL A 135 7.77 -20.38 43.39
N VAL A 136 7.71 -19.92 44.64
CA VAL A 136 8.82 -19.20 45.29
C VAL A 136 9.50 -20.11 46.30
N SER A 137 10.79 -20.41 46.08
CA SER A 137 11.61 -21.10 47.08
C SER A 137 12.30 -20.13 48.03
N LYS A 138 12.31 -20.45 49.34
CA LYS A 138 13.04 -19.69 50.38
C LYS A 138 14.54 -20.02 50.39
N GLU A 139 14.92 -21.20 49.92
CA GLU A 139 16.30 -21.71 49.89
C GLU A 139 16.75 -22.02 48.45
N GLY A 140 18.07 -22.10 48.21
CA GLY A 140 18.64 -22.53 46.93
C GLY A 140 19.15 -21.40 46.02
N ASN A 141 18.94 -21.39 44.70
CA ASN A 141 19.36 -20.30 43.81
C ASN A 141 18.41 -20.08 42.63
N THR A 142 18.27 -18.82 42.20
CA THR A 142 17.62 -18.49 40.94
C THR A 142 18.47 -19.01 39.77
N PRO A 143 17.88 -19.72 38.79
CA PRO A 143 18.61 -20.16 37.60
C PRO A 143 19.15 -18.96 36.82
N PHE A 144 20.37 -19.07 36.32
CA PHE A 144 20.96 -18.01 35.50
C PHE A 144 21.81 -18.60 34.37
N THR A 145 22.04 -17.80 33.34
CA THR A 145 22.83 -18.17 32.18
C THR A 145 23.84 -17.07 31.87
N TYR A 146 25.13 -17.41 31.82
CA TYR A 146 26.12 -16.52 31.21
C TYR A 146 26.06 -16.69 29.70
N VAL A 147 25.80 -15.61 28.98
CA VAL A 147 25.80 -15.56 27.51
C VAL A 147 26.99 -14.73 27.08
N ILE A 148 28.01 -15.40 26.53
CA ILE A 148 29.19 -14.72 25.99
C ILE A 148 28.95 -14.51 24.50
N VAL A 149 28.90 -13.25 24.08
CA VAL A 149 28.68 -12.85 22.67
C VAL A 149 30.01 -12.40 22.08
N ASP A 150 30.50 -13.10 21.07
CA ASP A 150 31.77 -12.81 20.38
C ASP A 150 31.50 -11.92 19.16
N LYS A 151 32.10 -10.72 19.13
CA LYS A 151 31.96 -9.76 18.02
C LYS A 151 32.70 -10.16 16.75
N GLN A 152 33.81 -10.89 16.86
CA GLN A 152 34.60 -11.30 15.71
C GLN A 152 33.91 -12.42 14.95
N THR A 153 33.42 -13.43 15.67
CA THR A 153 32.76 -14.58 15.05
C THR A 153 31.26 -14.42 14.90
N GLN A 154 30.65 -13.41 15.54
CA GLN A 154 29.19 -13.21 15.58
C GLN A 154 28.44 -14.45 16.10
N THR A 155 29.08 -15.18 17.02
CA THR A 155 28.49 -16.36 17.67
C THR A 155 28.33 -16.14 19.17
N ARG A 156 27.61 -17.04 19.83
CA ARG A 156 27.45 -17.04 21.28
C ARG A 156 27.76 -18.38 21.92
N THR A 157 28.21 -18.34 23.18
CA THR A 157 28.31 -19.49 24.07
C THR A 157 27.49 -19.24 25.32
N CYS A 158 26.62 -20.19 25.67
CA CYS A 158 25.76 -20.11 26.84
C CYS A 158 26.22 -21.10 27.92
N ILE A 159 26.51 -20.61 29.12
CA ILE A 159 26.86 -21.40 30.30
C ILE A 159 25.70 -21.27 31.28
N HIS A 160 24.91 -22.33 31.42
CA HIS A 160 23.68 -22.33 32.21
C HIS A 160 23.91 -22.96 33.59
N THR A 161 23.47 -22.27 34.64
CA THR A 161 23.38 -22.80 36.00
C THR A 161 21.91 -23.02 36.34
N PRO A 162 21.49 -24.28 36.57
CA PRO A 162 20.10 -24.57 36.90
C PRO A 162 19.73 -24.02 38.29
N GLY A 163 18.43 -23.85 38.49
CA GLY A 163 17.88 -23.47 39.78
C GLY A 163 17.84 -24.68 40.71
N TYR A 164 18.23 -24.47 41.96
CA TYR A 164 18.11 -25.46 43.03
C TYR A 164 17.23 -24.88 44.15
N PRO A 165 16.42 -25.69 44.86
CA PRO A 165 16.00 -27.04 44.46
C PRO A 165 15.16 -27.00 43.18
N PRO A 166 15.16 -28.08 42.36
CA PRO A 166 14.34 -28.15 41.15
C PRO A 166 12.84 -28.05 41.49
N MET A 167 12.03 -27.71 40.49
CA MET A 167 10.57 -27.72 40.65
C MET A 167 10.05 -29.15 40.58
N VAL A 168 9.31 -29.56 41.60
CA VAL A 168 8.62 -30.86 41.64
C VAL A 168 7.10 -30.64 41.60
N PRO A 169 6.32 -31.61 41.12
CA PRO A 169 4.86 -31.44 40.98
C PRO A 169 4.14 -31.05 42.28
N THR A 170 4.64 -31.49 43.44
CA THR A 170 4.08 -31.16 44.76
C THR A 170 4.24 -29.70 45.15
N ASP A 171 5.15 -28.96 44.52
CA ASP A 171 5.34 -27.52 44.77
C ASP A 171 4.17 -26.68 44.26
N LEU A 172 3.35 -27.23 43.35
CA LEU A 172 2.19 -26.56 42.76
C LEU A 172 0.90 -27.23 43.27
N PRO A 173 0.18 -26.63 44.24
CA PRO A 173 -1.09 -27.17 44.71
C PRO A 173 -2.09 -27.35 43.58
N GLN A 174 -2.90 -28.42 43.66
CA GLN A 174 -3.87 -28.76 42.61
C GLN A 174 -4.88 -27.62 42.36
N SER A 175 -5.31 -26.91 43.41
CA SER A 175 -6.20 -25.74 43.30
C SER A 175 -5.55 -24.61 42.49
N THR A 176 -4.29 -24.30 42.76
CA THR A 176 -3.50 -23.29 42.03
C THR A 176 -3.34 -23.68 40.56
N MET A 177 -3.01 -24.94 40.28
CA MET A 177 -2.90 -25.46 38.91
C MET A 177 -4.23 -25.34 38.15
N LEU A 178 -5.35 -25.73 38.78
CA LEU A 178 -6.68 -25.62 38.17
C LEU A 178 -7.08 -24.17 37.92
N SER A 179 -6.74 -23.26 38.84
CA SER A 179 -6.95 -21.82 38.67
C SER A 179 -6.10 -21.24 37.54
N ALA A 180 -4.86 -21.71 37.38
CA ALA A 180 -3.99 -21.26 36.30
C ALA A 180 -4.56 -21.65 34.93
N LEU A 181 -5.07 -22.89 34.81
CA LEU A 181 -5.69 -23.43 33.60
C LEU A 181 -7.10 -22.86 33.32
N ASP A 182 -7.70 -22.12 34.25
CA ASP A 182 -9.05 -21.60 34.07
C ASP A 182 -9.13 -20.62 32.90
N ARG A 183 -10.06 -20.88 31.97
CA ARG A 183 -10.26 -20.12 30.73
C ARG A 183 -9.02 -20.01 29.82
N ALA A 184 -8.01 -20.85 30.02
CA ALA A 184 -6.83 -20.88 29.15
C ALA A 184 -7.22 -21.32 27.73
N SER A 185 -6.75 -20.56 26.73
CA SER A 185 -6.98 -20.83 25.31
C SER A 185 -5.95 -21.78 24.72
N ILE A 186 -4.73 -21.78 25.25
CA ILE A 186 -3.64 -22.66 24.83
C ILE A 186 -2.62 -22.82 25.95
N ALA A 187 -2.03 -24.01 26.07
CA ALA A 187 -0.95 -24.31 27.00
C ALA A 187 0.39 -24.48 26.25
N TYR A 188 1.46 -23.91 26.80
CA TYR A 188 2.80 -23.88 26.22
C TYR A 188 3.83 -24.54 27.14
N PHE A 189 4.72 -25.38 26.59
CA PHE A 189 5.76 -26.08 27.35
C PHE A 189 7.12 -26.05 26.64
N ASP A 190 8.18 -25.71 27.37
CA ASP A 190 9.59 -25.67 26.88
C ASP A 190 10.45 -26.87 27.32
N VAL A 191 9.82 -27.81 28.03
CA VAL A 191 10.41 -29.11 28.43
C VAL A 191 11.55 -28.97 29.46
N ARG A 192 11.77 -27.79 30.08
CA ARG A 192 12.75 -27.65 31.17
C ARG A 192 12.26 -28.24 32.49
N LEU A 193 10.99 -28.00 32.83
CA LEU A 193 10.35 -28.43 34.08
C LEU A 193 9.48 -29.69 33.85
N HIS A 194 10.06 -30.70 33.21
CA HIS A 194 9.34 -31.80 32.56
C HIS A 194 8.36 -32.57 33.46
N GLU A 195 8.71 -32.88 34.71
CA GLU A 195 7.80 -33.59 35.64
C GLU A 195 6.52 -32.79 35.91
N THR A 196 6.67 -31.50 36.24
CA THR A 196 5.54 -30.61 36.54
C THR A 196 4.77 -30.25 35.26
N ALA A 197 5.49 -30.00 34.17
CA ALA A 197 4.93 -29.75 32.85
C ALA A 197 4.03 -30.91 32.40
N LEU A 198 4.44 -32.16 32.64
CA LEU A 198 3.64 -33.34 32.28
C LEU A 198 2.32 -33.42 33.06
N VAL A 199 2.33 -33.09 34.36
CA VAL A 199 1.10 -33.04 35.17
C VAL A 199 0.15 -31.98 34.64
N ILE A 200 0.66 -30.78 34.34
CA ILE A 200 -0.14 -29.68 33.79
C ILE A 200 -0.66 -30.02 32.38
N ALA A 201 0.17 -30.63 31.54
CA ALA A 201 -0.21 -31.03 30.18
C ALA A 201 -1.31 -32.10 30.18
N LYS A 202 -1.26 -33.07 31.11
CA LYS A 202 -2.34 -34.06 31.29
C LYS A 202 -3.66 -33.40 31.65
N GLU A 203 -3.65 -32.44 32.57
CA GLU A 203 -4.86 -31.71 32.96
C GLU A 203 -5.36 -30.75 31.86
N ALA A 204 -4.45 -30.08 31.15
CA ALA A 204 -4.79 -29.26 29.98
C ALA A 204 -5.47 -30.11 28.90
N SER A 205 -4.92 -31.28 28.58
CA SER A 205 -5.49 -32.22 27.62
C SER A 205 -6.86 -32.73 28.09
N ARG A 206 -7.05 -33.01 29.41
CA ARG A 206 -8.35 -33.40 29.97
C ARG A 206 -9.41 -32.31 29.82
N LYS A 207 -9.01 -31.04 29.96
CA LYS A 207 -9.85 -29.85 29.73
C LYS A 207 -9.99 -29.49 28.24
N LYS A 208 -9.40 -30.27 27.32
CA LYS A 208 -9.36 -30.00 25.87
C LYS A 208 -8.72 -28.67 25.51
N ILE A 209 -7.79 -28.18 26.33
CA ILE A 209 -6.96 -27.01 26.03
C ILE A 209 -5.88 -27.48 25.04
N PRO A 210 -5.73 -26.83 23.87
CA PRO A 210 -4.67 -27.16 22.92
C PRO A 210 -3.29 -26.99 23.54
N ILE A 211 -2.35 -27.87 23.17
CA ILE A 211 -0.99 -27.89 23.71
C ILE A 211 0.04 -27.59 22.62
N LEU A 212 0.88 -26.57 22.83
CA LEU A 212 2.06 -26.27 22.04
C LEU A 212 3.34 -26.67 22.80
N VAL A 213 4.17 -27.49 22.18
CA VAL A 213 5.47 -27.90 22.74
C VAL A 213 6.61 -27.29 21.94
N ASP A 214 7.53 -26.62 22.63
CA ASP A 214 8.84 -26.20 22.12
C ASP A 214 9.85 -27.34 22.25
N ALA A 215 10.22 -27.93 21.13
CA ALA A 215 11.13 -29.07 21.04
C ALA A 215 12.51 -28.63 20.51
N GLU A 216 13.35 -28.13 21.42
CA GLU A 216 14.70 -27.68 21.09
C GLU A 216 15.71 -28.84 20.99
N LYS A 217 15.70 -29.75 21.97
CA LYS A 217 16.65 -30.87 22.15
C LYS A 217 15.96 -32.04 22.85
N LYS A 218 16.47 -33.27 22.66
CA LYS A 218 16.04 -34.44 23.45
C LYS A 218 16.28 -34.18 24.94
N ARG A 219 15.27 -34.43 25.76
CA ARG A 219 15.28 -34.27 27.22
C ARG A 219 14.35 -35.31 27.84
N ASP A 220 14.55 -35.59 29.12
CA ASP A 220 13.66 -36.44 29.89
C ASP A 220 12.25 -35.85 29.93
N GLY A 221 11.23 -36.70 29.84
CA GLY A 221 9.81 -36.29 29.82
C GLY A 221 9.31 -35.67 28.51
N LEU A 222 10.19 -35.47 27.50
CA LEU A 222 9.81 -34.86 26.22
C LEU A 222 8.83 -35.74 25.45
N ASP A 223 9.07 -37.06 25.39
CA ASP A 223 8.28 -37.97 24.58
C ASP A 223 6.83 -38.03 25.08
N GLU A 224 6.63 -38.06 26.39
CA GLU A 224 5.31 -38.02 27.01
C GLU A 224 4.58 -36.70 26.74
N LEU A 225 5.30 -35.57 26.72
CA LEU A 225 4.74 -34.27 26.35
C LEU A 225 4.35 -34.21 24.87
N LEU A 226 5.20 -34.75 23.97
CA LEU A 226 4.93 -34.78 22.53
C LEU A 226 3.69 -35.62 22.20
N GLN A 227 3.43 -36.72 22.92
CA GLN A 227 2.21 -37.50 22.75
C GLN A 227 0.93 -36.72 23.09
N LEU A 228 1.03 -35.69 23.93
CA LEU A 228 -0.07 -34.81 24.30
C LEU A 228 -0.19 -33.56 23.41
N ALA A 229 0.81 -33.28 22.56
CA ALA A 229 0.89 -32.04 21.79
C ALA A 229 -0.14 -31.97 20.64
N ASP A 230 -0.76 -30.81 20.49
CA ASP A 230 -1.56 -30.43 19.33
C ASP A 230 -0.70 -29.71 18.28
N TYR A 231 0.32 -28.99 18.74
CA TYR A 231 1.25 -28.19 17.95
C TYR A 231 2.68 -28.40 18.45
N VAL A 232 3.64 -28.48 17.53
CA VAL A 232 5.06 -28.55 17.86
C VAL A 232 5.82 -27.51 17.05
N VAL A 233 6.68 -26.75 17.74
CA VAL A 233 7.68 -25.89 17.11
C VAL A 233 9.05 -26.42 17.54
N CYS A 234 9.96 -26.60 16.59
CA CYS A 234 11.26 -27.22 16.86
C CYS A 234 12.40 -26.54 16.10
N THR A 235 13.63 -26.77 16.57
CA THR A 235 14.84 -26.26 15.91
C THR A 235 15.30 -27.21 14.80
N ALA A 236 16.05 -26.70 13.82
CA ALA A 236 16.48 -27.45 12.63
C ALA A 236 17.06 -28.86 12.90
N LYS A 237 17.82 -29.03 13.99
CA LYS A 237 18.48 -30.30 14.34
C LYS A 237 17.57 -31.29 15.07
N PHE A 238 16.49 -30.80 15.69
CA PHE A 238 15.65 -31.62 16.56
C PHE A 238 14.92 -32.74 15.81
N PRO A 239 14.22 -32.50 14.68
CA PRO A 239 13.49 -33.55 13.97
C PRO A 239 14.37 -34.73 13.59
N GLN A 240 15.56 -34.47 13.05
CA GLN A 240 16.51 -35.50 12.63
C GLN A 240 17.02 -36.29 13.85
N ALA A 241 17.39 -35.59 14.92
CA ALA A 241 17.86 -36.25 16.14
C ALA A 241 16.77 -37.13 16.75
N TRP A 242 15.52 -36.67 16.81
CA TRP A 242 14.41 -37.39 17.43
C TRP A 242 13.91 -38.56 16.58
N THR A 243 13.82 -38.39 15.26
CA THR A 243 13.31 -39.44 14.35
C THR A 243 14.38 -40.39 13.84
N GLU A 244 15.65 -40.02 13.92
CA GLU A 244 16.80 -40.69 13.29
C GLU A 244 16.75 -40.67 11.75
N VAL A 245 15.96 -39.74 11.19
CA VAL A 245 15.84 -39.53 9.74
C VAL A 245 16.76 -38.38 9.30
N SER A 246 17.53 -38.59 8.23
CA SER A 246 18.54 -37.63 7.77
C SER A 246 17.98 -36.37 7.09
N SER A 247 16.82 -36.43 6.46
CA SER A 247 16.20 -35.29 5.77
C SER A 247 15.19 -34.59 6.67
N ILE A 248 15.31 -33.27 6.87
CA ILE A 248 14.39 -32.49 7.71
C ILE A 248 12.93 -32.67 7.26
N PRO A 249 12.56 -32.49 5.97
CA PRO A 249 11.19 -32.71 5.52
C PRO A 249 10.67 -34.14 5.81
N CYS A 250 11.49 -35.16 5.58
CA CYS A 250 11.14 -36.55 5.88
C CYS A 250 10.99 -36.79 7.39
N ALA A 251 11.84 -36.17 8.21
CA ALA A 251 11.76 -36.22 9.66
C ALA A 251 10.46 -35.59 10.16
N LEU A 252 10.01 -34.47 9.60
CA LEU A 252 8.72 -33.86 9.95
C LEU A 252 7.52 -34.78 9.61
N VAL A 253 7.57 -35.46 8.46
CA VAL A 253 6.56 -36.48 8.10
C VAL A 253 6.61 -37.64 9.12
N SER A 254 7.80 -38.11 9.48
CA SER A 254 7.96 -39.16 10.50
C SER A 254 7.40 -38.74 11.86
N MET A 255 7.61 -37.49 12.28
CA MET A 255 7.03 -36.95 13.51
C MET A 255 5.50 -36.98 13.47
N LEU A 256 4.89 -36.50 12.39
CA LEU A 256 3.44 -36.52 12.23
C LEU A 256 2.89 -37.96 12.15
N LEU A 257 3.64 -38.92 11.61
CA LEU A 257 3.22 -40.32 11.62
C LEU A 257 3.30 -40.95 13.01
N ARG A 258 4.33 -40.61 13.81
CA ARG A 258 4.51 -41.11 15.18
C ARG A 258 3.58 -40.42 16.20
N LEU A 259 3.11 -39.20 15.90
CA LEU A 259 2.28 -38.37 16.78
C LEU A 259 0.91 -38.11 16.12
N PRO A 260 -0.08 -38.99 16.29
CA PRO A 260 -1.36 -38.91 15.56
C PRO A 260 -2.22 -37.71 15.98
N LYS A 261 -2.08 -37.21 17.21
CA LYS A 261 -2.80 -36.02 17.73
C LYS A 261 -2.29 -34.71 17.10
N LEU A 262 -1.04 -34.70 16.63
CA LEU A 262 -0.37 -33.51 16.16
C LEU A 262 -1.05 -32.95 14.89
N LYS A 263 -1.50 -31.69 14.97
CA LYS A 263 -2.18 -30.97 13.89
C LYS A 263 -1.18 -30.38 12.90
N PHE A 264 -0.10 -29.79 13.42
CA PHE A 264 1.03 -29.36 12.61
C PHE A 264 2.34 -29.40 13.39
N VAL A 265 3.45 -29.46 12.63
CA VAL A 265 4.81 -29.27 13.14
C VAL A 265 5.48 -28.16 12.34
N ILE A 266 6.19 -27.26 13.04
CA ILE A 266 7.02 -26.20 12.46
C ILE A 266 8.47 -26.46 12.84
N VAL A 267 9.38 -26.33 11.87
CA VAL A 267 10.82 -26.26 12.11
C VAL A 267 11.35 -24.88 11.75
N THR A 268 12.04 -24.23 12.68
CA THR A 268 12.73 -22.95 12.43
C THR A 268 14.11 -23.21 11.84
N LEU A 269 14.45 -22.48 10.77
CA LEU A 269 15.67 -22.64 9.97
C LEU A 269 16.58 -21.39 10.02
N GLY A 270 16.36 -20.48 10.98
CA GLY A 270 17.18 -19.28 11.13
C GLY A 270 16.96 -18.29 9.99
N GLU A 271 18.03 -17.87 9.32
CA GLU A 271 17.99 -16.96 8.16
C GLU A 271 17.23 -17.54 6.95
N GLU A 272 17.08 -18.87 6.90
CA GLU A 272 16.29 -19.56 5.86
C GLU A 272 14.78 -19.59 6.19
N GLY A 273 14.35 -18.99 7.31
CA GLY A 273 12.96 -18.91 7.71
C GLY A 273 12.45 -20.14 8.44
N CYS A 274 11.40 -20.78 7.93
CA CYS A 274 10.77 -21.94 8.56
C CYS A 274 10.04 -22.85 7.57
N LEU A 275 9.87 -24.11 7.95
CA LEU A 275 9.06 -25.09 7.22
C LEU A 275 7.98 -25.64 8.14
N MET A 276 6.75 -25.76 7.62
CA MET A 276 5.62 -26.29 8.38
C MET A 276 4.88 -27.36 7.58
N ILE A 277 4.54 -28.47 8.23
CA ILE A 277 3.61 -29.46 7.70
C ILE A 277 2.34 -29.46 8.54
N GLN A 278 1.21 -29.20 7.90
CA GLN A 278 -0.12 -29.27 8.50
C GLN A 278 -0.83 -30.53 8.02
N ARG A 279 -1.37 -31.31 8.95
CA ARG A 279 -2.20 -32.48 8.61
C ARG A 279 -3.53 -32.03 8.01
N ALA A 280 -3.99 -32.71 6.96
CA ALA A 280 -5.34 -32.50 6.43
C ALA A 280 -6.36 -32.98 7.47
N SER A 281 -7.31 -32.13 7.86
CA SER A 281 -8.37 -32.53 8.79
C SER A 281 -9.25 -33.61 8.15
N THR A 282 -9.31 -34.80 8.76
CA THR A 282 -10.44 -35.71 8.54
C THR A 282 -11.69 -34.99 9.05
N GLY A 283 -12.65 -34.71 8.16
CA GLY A 283 -13.70 -33.71 8.37
C GLY A 283 -14.44 -33.79 9.70
N ASN A 284 -14.41 -32.68 10.45
CA ASN A 284 -15.53 -32.24 11.27
C ASN A 284 -16.19 -31.08 10.50
N LYS A 285 -17.08 -31.42 9.57
CA LYS A 285 -18.08 -30.46 9.09
C LYS A 285 -19.28 -30.49 10.06
N PRO A 286 -19.90 -29.35 10.40
CA PRO A 286 -21.16 -29.33 11.13
C PRO A 286 -22.32 -29.66 10.17
N ASP A 287 -22.37 -30.90 9.68
CA ASP A 287 -23.47 -31.38 8.82
C ASP A 287 -24.38 -32.34 9.62
N THR A 288 -25.07 -31.82 10.63
CA THR A 288 -26.18 -32.53 11.31
C THR A 288 -27.56 -31.97 10.95
N PHE A 289 -27.63 -30.91 10.15
CA PHE A 289 -28.92 -30.34 9.70
C PHE A 289 -29.43 -30.89 8.37
N PHE A 290 -28.57 -31.44 7.51
CA PHE A 290 -28.97 -31.95 6.19
C PHE A 290 -29.33 -33.44 6.16
N LEU A 291 -28.90 -34.23 7.15
CA LEU A 291 -29.17 -35.68 7.20
C LEU A 291 -30.52 -36.04 7.85
N LEU A 292 -31.13 -35.12 8.61
CA LEU A 292 -32.42 -35.38 9.28
C LEU A 292 -33.63 -35.24 8.33
N ILE A 293 -33.50 -34.48 7.24
CA ILE A 293 -34.57 -34.30 6.24
C ILE A 293 -34.64 -35.51 5.30
N ILE A 294 -33.51 -36.14 4.99
CA ILE A 294 -33.48 -37.33 4.10
C ILE A 294 -33.95 -38.60 4.82
N LEU A 295 -33.87 -38.66 6.16
CA LEU A 295 -34.41 -39.78 6.95
C LEU A 295 -35.91 -39.64 7.30
N SER A 296 -36.58 -38.53 6.92
CA SER A 296 -37.99 -38.27 7.26
C SER A 296 -38.99 -38.57 6.13
N LEU A 297 -38.53 -38.97 4.94
CA LEU A 297 -39.41 -39.35 3.82
C LEU A 297 -39.09 -40.79 3.40
N GLY A 298 -39.80 -41.72 4.04
CA GLY A 298 -39.69 -43.15 3.75
C GLY A 298 -40.08 -43.46 2.30
N CYS A 299 -39.11 -43.92 1.51
CA CYS A 299 -39.36 -44.65 0.27
C CYS A 299 -38.62 -45.99 0.32
N GLN A 300 -39.41 -47.06 0.40
CA GLN A 300 -38.99 -48.46 0.27
C GLN A 300 -39.02 -48.86 -1.21
N HIS A 301 -37.87 -49.19 -1.80
CA HIS A 301 -37.57 -50.45 -2.49
C HIS A 301 -36.27 -50.33 -3.31
N PRO A 302 -35.50 -51.43 -3.47
CA PRO A 302 -34.16 -51.44 -4.01
C PRO A 302 -34.16 -51.77 -5.51
N LEU A 303 -33.33 -51.11 -6.32
CA LEU A 303 -32.87 -51.64 -7.61
C LEU A 303 -31.55 -50.97 -8.00
N SER A 304 -30.62 -51.80 -8.44
CA SER A 304 -29.21 -51.57 -8.74
C SER A 304 -28.94 -50.46 -9.75
N MET A 305 -28.05 -49.53 -9.41
CA MET A 305 -27.21 -48.80 -10.36
C MET A 305 -25.78 -48.80 -9.82
N SER A 306 -24.94 -49.60 -10.47
CA SER A 306 -23.49 -49.54 -10.36
C SER A 306 -23.01 -48.14 -10.69
N THR A 307 -22.68 -47.36 -9.66
CA THR A 307 -21.87 -46.16 -9.81
C THR A 307 -20.44 -46.57 -9.49
N SER A 308 -19.65 -46.73 -10.55
CA SER A 308 -18.20 -46.67 -10.49
C SER A 308 -17.82 -45.31 -9.90
N THR A 309 -17.64 -45.27 -8.58
CA THR A 309 -16.86 -44.22 -7.94
C THR A 309 -15.43 -44.41 -8.42
N GLU A 310 -15.05 -43.68 -9.46
CA GLU A 310 -13.65 -43.36 -9.71
C GLU A 310 -13.14 -42.61 -8.47
N THR A 311 -12.53 -43.36 -7.57
CA THR A 311 -11.57 -42.80 -6.63
C THR A 311 -10.47 -42.18 -7.47
N SER A 312 -10.45 -40.84 -7.58
CA SER A 312 -9.30 -40.16 -8.17
C SER A 312 -8.08 -40.55 -7.35
N GLU A 313 -7.16 -41.31 -7.93
CA GLU A 313 -5.86 -41.59 -7.35
C GLU A 313 -5.14 -40.26 -7.12
N SER A 314 -5.21 -39.74 -5.89
CA SER A 314 -4.43 -38.56 -5.49
C SER A 314 -2.96 -38.93 -5.61
N LYS A 315 -2.28 -38.40 -6.63
CA LYS A 315 -0.88 -38.65 -6.96
C LYS A 315 0.01 -38.44 -5.72
N GLU A 316 0.71 -39.48 -5.26
CA GLU A 316 1.67 -39.35 -4.16
C GLU A 316 2.82 -38.42 -4.59
N THR A 317 3.15 -37.44 -3.76
CA THR A 317 4.20 -36.46 -4.04
C THR A 317 5.35 -36.65 -3.05
N ASP A 318 6.57 -36.82 -3.56
CA ASP A 318 7.77 -36.89 -2.72
C ASP A 318 7.97 -35.56 -1.97
N ILE A 319 8.13 -35.63 -0.65
CA ILE A 319 8.25 -34.44 0.20
C ILE A 319 9.50 -33.61 -0.11
N GLY A 320 10.61 -34.25 -0.48
CA GLY A 320 11.86 -33.56 -0.81
C GLY A 320 11.72 -32.73 -2.08
N SER A 321 11.19 -33.34 -3.14
CA SER A 321 10.89 -32.66 -4.41
C SER A 321 9.92 -31.50 -4.23
N LEU A 322 8.89 -31.66 -3.40
CA LEU A 322 7.90 -30.61 -3.14
C LEU A 322 8.48 -29.40 -2.40
N VAL A 323 9.37 -29.62 -1.43
CA VAL A 323 10.10 -28.53 -0.74
C VAL A 323 10.93 -27.74 -1.75
N GLU A 324 11.66 -28.42 -2.63
CA GLU A 324 12.50 -27.76 -3.63
C GLU A 324 11.67 -26.96 -4.64
N SER A 325 10.53 -27.51 -5.07
CA SER A 325 9.54 -26.80 -5.89
C SER A 325 8.97 -25.56 -5.19
N LEU A 326 8.70 -25.62 -3.88
CA LEU A 326 8.24 -24.46 -3.11
C LEU A 326 9.33 -23.39 -2.99
N LYS A 327 10.59 -23.79 -2.77
CA LYS A 327 11.72 -22.86 -2.74
C LYS A 327 11.88 -22.10 -4.06
N GLN A 328 11.71 -22.78 -5.19
CA GLN A 328 11.75 -22.14 -6.52
C GLN A 328 10.61 -21.14 -6.75
N ARG A 329 9.46 -21.34 -6.09
CA ARG A 329 8.32 -20.40 -6.14
C ARG A 329 8.42 -19.26 -5.13
N SER A 330 9.34 -19.35 -4.18
CA SER A 330 9.55 -18.29 -3.19
C SER A 330 10.32 -17.12 -3.81
N ASP A 331 9.86 -15.90 -3.58
CA ASP A 331 10.53 -14.69 -4.06
C ASP A 331 11.78 -14.42 -3.22
N SER A 332 12.94 -14.74 -3.79
CA SER A 332 14.23 -14.51 -3.15
C SER A 332 14.65 -13.04 -3.13
N THR A 333 13.95 -12.16 -3.86
CA THR A 333 14.23 -10.71 -3.89
C THR A 333 13.45 -9.94 -2.83
N ALA A 334 12.39 -10.53 -2.28
CA ALA A 334 11.62 -9.94 -1.19
C ALA A 334 12.50 -9.73 0.06
N THR A 335 12.47 -8.52 0.59
CA THR A 335 13.14 -8.17 1.86
C THR A 335 12.28 -8.50 3.07
N PHE A 336 10.96 -8.53 2.91
CA PHE A 336 9.99 -8.88 3.93
C PHE A 336 9.65 -10.38 3.90
N PRO A 337 9.32 -10.99 5.05
CA PRO A 337 8.86 -12.36 5.11
C PRO A 337 7.61 -12.63 4.26
N THR A 338 7.62 -13.75 3.55
CA THR A 338 6.51 -14.27 2.75
C THR A 338 6.30 -15.75 3.03
N CYS A 339 5.16 -16.29 2.62
CA CYS A 339 4.86 -17.72 2.76
C CYS A 339 4.30 -18.28 1.47
N VAL A 340 4.85 -19.42 1.03
CA VAL A 340 4.34 -20.20 -0.11
C VAL A 340 3.85 -21.55 0.43
N SER A 341 2.71 -22.02 -0.08
CA SER A 341 2.11 -23.28 0.35
C SER A 341 1.84 -24.24 -0.81
N SER A 342 1.77 -25.53 -0.51
CA SER A 342 1.22 -26.53 -1.41
C SER A 342 -0.30 -26.64 -1.25
N GLU A 343 -0.94 -27.20 -2.27
CA GLU A 343 -2.28 -27.79 -2.11
C GLU A 343 -2.22 -28.99 -1.15
N THR A 344 -3.39 -29.42 -0.68
CA THR A 344 -3.52 -30.63 0.13
C THR A 344 -3.18 -31.84 -0.74
N THR A 345 -2.12 -32.56 -0.39
CA THR A 345 -1.63 -33.71 -1.15
C THR A 345 -1.16 -34.84 -0.23
N LYS A 346 -0.94 -36.03 -0.80
CA LYS A 346 -0.29 -37.16 -0.12
C LYS A 346 1.22 -36.96 -0.16
N LEU A 347 1.78 -36.51 0.96
CA LEU A 347 3.21 -36.30 1.19
C LEU A 347 3.88 -37.63 1.49
N LYS A 348 4.67 -38.14 0.54
CA LYS A 348 5.44 -39.37 0.66
C LYS A 348 6.85 -39.07 1.16
N ALA A 349 7.26 -39.74 2.23
CA ALA A 349 8.63 -39.78 2.70
C ALA A 349 9.20 -41.20 2.46
N ASN A 350 10.13 -41.32 1.50
CA ASN A 350 10.65 -42.61 1.05
C ASN A 350 11.23 -43.42 2.23
N GLY A 351 10.76 -44.66 2.39
CA GLY A 351 11.18 -45.56 3.47
C GLY A 351 10.56 -45.28 4.84
N ILE A 352 9.69 -44.27 4.97
CA ILE A 352 9.06 -43.88 6.26
C ILE A 352 7.54 -44.05 6.20
N GLY A 353 6.89 -43.49 5.18
CA GLY A 353 5.43 -43.55 5.03
C GLY A 353 4.84 -42.36 4.28
N THR A 354 3.51 -42.33 4.20
CA THR A 354 2.76 -41.29 3.47
C THR A 354 1.78 -40.60 4.42
N LEU A 355 1.70 -39.27 4.34
CA LEU A 355 0.81 -38.42 5.14
C LEU A 355 -0.02 -37.50 4.23
N SER A 356 -1.33 -37.39 4.46
CA SER A 356 -2.16 -36.37 3.79
C SER A 356 -2.07 -35.03 4.53
N GLY A 357 -1.64 -33.98 3.82
CA GLY A 357 -1.44 -32.66 4.43
C GLY A 357 -1.03 -31.57 3.45
N ARG A 358 -0.75 -30.39 4.00
CA ARG A 358 -0.24 -29.22 3.30
C ARG A 358 1.15 -28.87 3.81
N LEU A 359 2.05 -28.51 2.90
CA LEU A 359 3.39 -28.04 3.20
C LEU A 359 3.45 -26.52 3.03
N PHE A 360 4.08 -25.84 3.97
CA PHE A 360 4.28 -24.39 3.96
C PHE A 360 5.75 -24.06 4.12
N LEU A 361 6.23 -23.11 3.34
CA LEU A 361 7.57 -22.55 3.41
C LEU A 361 7.44 -21.06 3.71
N GLY A 362 7.87 -20.64 4.90
CA GLY A 362 7.91 -19.23 5.31
C GLY A 362 9.34 -18.70 5.25
N THR A 363 9.57 -17.58 4.56
CA THR A 363 10.89 -16.95 4.46
C THR A 363 11.18 -16.08 5.69
N ALA A 364 12.46 -15.87 6.00
CA ALA A 364 12.89 -14.90 7.00
C ALA A 364 13.07 -13.51 6.36
N GLU A 365 13.03 -12.48 7.20
CA GLU A 365 13.42 -11.14 6.80
C GLU A 365 14.93 -11.11 6.52
N LYS A 366 15.35 -10.48 5.41
CA LYS A 366 16.76 -10.24 5.12
C LYS A 366 17.24 -9.04 5.91
N ILE A 367 17.64 -9.27 7.17
CA ILE A 367 18.17 -8.23 8.05
C ILE A 367 19.50 -7.71 7.49
N PRO A 368 19.66 -6.39 7.30
CA PRO A 368 20.95 -5.82 6.92
C PRO A 368 22.05 -6.21 7.93
N PRO A 369 23.27 -6.57 7.50
CA PRO A 369 24.34 -6.98 8.41
C PRO A 369 24.65 -5.93 9.50
N GLU A 370 24.48 -4.65 9.19
CA GLU A 370 24.63 -3.55 10.15
C GLU A 370 23.54 -3.50 11.25
N GLU A 371 22.39 -4.14 11.04
CA GLU A 371 21.27 -4.20 11.98
C GLU A 371 21.19 -5.54 12.74
N LEU A 372 21.87 -6.59 12.26
CA LEU A 372 21.92 -7.88 12.94
C LEU A 372 22.85 -7.78 14.17
N VAL A 373 22.28 -7.83 15.37
CA VAL A 373 23.03 -7.62 16.62
C VAL A 373 23.21 -8.92 17.38
N ASP A 374 22.13 -9.68 17.61
CA ASP A 374 22.16 -10.88 18.45
C ASP A 374 20.94 -11.76 18.16
N THR A 375 21.14 -13.04 17.85
CA THR A 375 20.05 -14.00 17.57
C THR A 375 19.54 -14.73 18.83
N THR A 376 19.97 -14.31 20.02
CA THR A 376 19.56 -14.92 21.29
C THR A 376 18.07 -14.70 21.51
N GLY A 377 17.31 -15.79 21.71
CA GLY A 377 15.86 -15.71 21.94
C GLY A 377 15.01 -15.59 20.66
N ALA A 378 15.60 -15.59 19.46
CA ALA A 378 14.84 -15.49 18.20
C ALA A 378 13.82 -16.64 18.03
N GLY A 379 14.17 -17.85 18.47
CA GLY A 379 13.24 -18.99 18.50
C GLY A 379 12.09 -18.79 19.48
N ASP A 380 12.38 -18.28 20.68
CA ASP A 380 11.36 -17.97 21.69
C ASP A 380 10.43 -16.85 21.19
N ALA A 381 10.97 -15.84 20.51
CA ALA A 381 10.22 -14.76 19.88
C ALA A 381 9.28 -15.30 18.78
N PHE A 382 9.79 -16.19 17.92
CA PHE A 382 8.99 -16.89 16.92
C PHE A 382 7.83 -17.67 17.56
N ILE A 383 8.10 -18.41 18.64
CA ILE A 383 7.09 -19.18 19.37
C ILE A 383 6.04 -18.26 20.00
N GLY A 384 6.45 -17.16 20.64
CA GLY A 384 5.53 -16.15 21.19
C GLY A 384 4.59 -15.57 20.13
N ALA A 385 5.11 -15.33 18.92
CA ALA A 385 4.31 -14.89 17.79
C ALA A 385 3.36 -15.98 17.25
N VAL A 386 3.77 -17.26 17.25
CA VAL A 386 2.89 -18.38 16.91
C VAL A 386 1.77 -18.53 17.94
N LEU A 387 2.05 -18.39 19.24
CA LEU A 387 1.04 -18.40 20.30
C LEU A 387 0.01 -17.28 20.08
N TYR A 388 0.48 -16.06 19.79
CA TYR A 388 -0.38 -14.95 19.41
C TYR A 388 -1.23 -15.27 18.17
N ALA A 389 -0.61 -15.79 17.11
CA ALA A 389 -1.28 -16.09 15.85
C ALA A 389 -2.36 -17.17 16.01
N LEU A 390 -2.11 -18.19 16.83
CA LEU A 390 -3.09 -19.24 17.15
C LEU A 390 -4.28 -18.68 17.94
N CYS A 391 -4.04 -17.84 18.96
CA CYS A 391 -5.10 -17.16 19.69
C CYS A 391 -5.89 -16.16 18.83
N ALA A 392 -5.24 -15.55 17.84
CA ALA A 392 -5.85 -14.65 16.87
C ALA A 392 -6.55 -15.35 15.70
N GLY A 393 -6.49 -16.68 15.60
CA GLY A 393 -7.06 -17.44 14.48
C GLY A 393 -6.40 -17.13 13.13
N MET A 394 -5.11 -16.76 13.12
CA MET A 394 -4.40 -16.46 11.88
C MET A 394 -4.19 -17.72 11.04
N PRO A 395 -4.45 -17.68 9.72
CA PRO A 395 -4.12 -18.79 8.83
C PRO A 395 -2.59 -18.97 8.72
N PRO A 396 -2.08 -20.19 8.45
CA PRO A 396 -0.64 -20.46 8.34
C PRO A 396 0.11 -19.51 7.40
N GLU A 397 -0.52 -19.14 6.28
CA GLU A 397 0.03 -18.22 5.27
C GLU A 397 0.33 -16.82 5.84
N LYS A 398 -0.39 -16.41 6.89
CA LYS A 398 -0.17 -15.15 7.62
C LYS A 398 0.64 -15.34 8.89
N MET A 399 0.45 -16.46 9.59
CA MET A 399 1.14 -16.80 10.83
C MET A 399 2.66 -16.93 10.64
N LEU A 400 3.11 -17.67 9.61
CA LEU A 400 4.54 -17.93 9.42
C LEU A 400 5.34 -16.65 9.11
N PRO A 401 4.92 -15.79 8.16
CA PRO A 401 5.60 -14.52 7.92
C PRO A 401 5.57 -13.56 9.12
N PHE A 402 4.45 -13.54 9.86
CA PHE A 402 4.33 -12.75 11.08
C PHE A 402 5.34 -13.22 12.15
N ALA A 403 5.43 -14.54 12.36
CA ALA A 403 6.34 -15.10 13.36
C ALA A 403 7.82 -14.92 12.98
N THR A 404 8.18 -15.07 11.70
CA THR A 404 9.54 -14.76 11.24
C THR A 404 9.85 -13.27 11.33
N GLN A 405 8.89 -12.36 11.09
CA GLN A 405 9.08 -10.93 11.27
C GLN A 405 9.34 -10.57 12.74
N VAL A 406 8.59 -11.15 13.68
CA VAL A 406 8.79 -10.93 15.12
C VAL A 406 10.17 -11.44 15.57
N ALA A 407 10.58 -12.62 15.10
CA ALA A 407 11.92 -13.15 15.35
C ALA A 407 13.02 -12.25 14.74
N ALA A 408 12.79 -11.69 13.56
CA ALA A 408 13.74 -10.77 12.93
C ALA A 408 13.84 -9.43 13.68
N CYS A 409 12.74 -8.91 14.24
CA CYS A 409 12.78 -7.74 15.11
C CYS A 409 13.62 -8.01 16.37
N ASN A 410 13.47 -9.23 16.93
CA ASN A 410 14.27 -9.68 18.06
C ASN A 410 15.78 -9.64 17.79
N CYS A 411 16.19 -10.08 16.60
CA CYS A 411 17.60 -10.16 16.22
C CYS A 411 18.34 -8.80 16.16
N ARG A 412 17.62 -7.68 16.25
CA ARG A 412 18.17 -6.30 16.10
C ARG A 412 18.61 -5.66 17.41
N ALA A 413 18.49 -6.36 18.53
CA ALA A 413 18.95 -5.86 19.81
C ALA A 413 19.68 -6.94 20.60
N LEU A 414 20.59 -6.52 21.48
CA LEU A 414 21.34 -7.43 22.33
C LEU A 414 20.42 -8.07 23.39
N GLY A 415 20.40 -9.41 23.39
CA GLY A 415 19.68 -10.26 24.33
C GLY A 415 18.23 -10.55 23.98
N ALA A 416 17.74 -11.67 24.52
CA ALA A 416 16.42 -12.23 24.24
C ALA A 416 15.23 -11.27 24.43
N ARG A 417 15.10 -10.56 25.56
CA ARG A 417 13.89 -9.75 25.81
C ARG A 417 13.94 -8.33 25.25
N THR A 418 15.13 -7.76 25.13
CA THR A 418 15.27 -6.37 24.68
C THR A 418 14.82 -6.18 23.23
N GLY A 419 15.10 -7.16 22.36
CA GLY A 419 14.69 -7.10 20.97
C GLY A 419 13.22 -7.43 20.72
N LEU A 420 12.48 -7.92 21.72
CA LEU A 420 11.09 -8.31 21.52
C LEU A 420 10.23 -7.09 21.17
N PRO A 421 9.57 -7.08 19.99
CA PRO A 421 8.75 -5.95 19.58
C PRO A 421 7.47 -5.89 20.41
N HIS A 422 6.98 -4.68 20.65
CA HIS A 422 5.59 -4.49 21.08
C HIS A 422 4.66 -4.58 19.88
N ARG A 423 3.37 -4.86 20.13
CA ARG A 423 2.31 -4.87 19.12
C ARG A 423 2.31 -3.62 18.22
N THR A 424 2.71 -2.48 18.78
CA THR A 424 2.76 -1.17 18.10
C THR A 424 4.02 -0.98 17.24
N ASP A 425 4.91 -1.96 17.15
CA ASP A 425 6.10 -1.86 16.29
C ASP A 425 5.66 -1.68 14.82
N PRO A 426 6.11 -0.62 14.13
CA PRO A 426 5.75 -0.35 12.74
C PRO A 426 6.01 -1.52 11.79
N ARG A 427 7.01 -2.35 12.07
CA ARG A 427 7.36 -3.52 11.25
C ARG A 427 6.30 -4.63 11.31
N LEU A 428 5.43 -4.62 12.32
CA LEU A 428 4.35 -5.59 12.49
C LEU A 428 3.03 -5.13 11.88
N VAL A 429 2.88 -3.84 11.57
CA VAL A 429 1.63 -3.25 11.03
C VAL A 429 1.09 -3.98 9.80
N PRO A 430 1.91 -4.37 8.79
CA PRO A 430 1.41 -5.09 7.62
C PRO A 430 0.73 -6.42 7.95
N PHE A 431 1.08 -7.03 9.08
CA PHE A 431 0.54 -8.31 9.52
C PHE A 431 -0.63 -8.14 10.50
N LEU A 432 -0.68 -7.05 11.27
CA LEU A 432 -1.72 -6.85 12.28
C LEU A 432 -2.98 -6.18 11.72
N VAL A 433 -2.85 -5.38 10.66
CA VAL A 433 -3.99 -4.79 9.96
C VAL A 433 -4.65 -5.85 9.08
N THR A 434 -5.97 -6.01 9.23
CA THR A 434 -6.74 -6.98 8.43
C THR A 434 -7.73 -6.18 7.60
N TYR A 435 -7.54 -6.16 6.29
CA TYR A 435 -8.53 -5.59 5.37
C TYR A 435 -9.57 -6.68 5.08
N GLN A 436 -10.82 -6.47 5.51
CA GLN A 436 -11.93 -7.35 5.18
C GLN A 436 -12.53 -6.92 3.84
N THR A 437 -12.48 -7.80 2.84
CA THR A 437 -13.15 -7.62 1.54
C THR A 437 -14.54 -8.26 1.50
N GLU A 438 -14.97 -8.92 2.58
CA GLU A 438 -16.29 -9.53 2.70
C GLU A 438 -17.40 -8.49 2.50
N GLN A 439 -18.36 -8.83 1.63
CA GLN A 439 -19.48 -7.97 1.21
C GLN A 439 -19.07 -6.68 0.51
N PHE A 440 -17.79 -6.48 0.14
CA PHE A 440 -17.38 -5.26 -0.57
C PHE A 440 -18.12 -5.13 -1.90
N LEU A 441 -18.29 -6.24 -2.64
CA LEU A 441 -19.08 -6.26 -3.88
C LEU A 441 -20.58 -6.07 -3.62
N GLU A 442 -21.14 -6.69 -2.58
CA GLU A 442 -22.58 -6.60 -2.26
C GLU A 442 -22.99 -5.21 -1.75
N LYS A 443 -22.14 -4.56 -0.96
CA LYS A 443 -22.32 -3.17 -0.50
C LYS A 443 -22.02 -2.14 -1.58
N ASN A 444 -21.49 -2.57 -2.73
CA ASN A 444 -21.29 -1.78 -3.94
C ASN A 444 -22.17 -2.26 -5.11
N LYS A 445 -23.18 -3.10 -4.89
CA LYS A 445 -24.21 -3.36 -5.90
C LYS A 445 -25.08 -2.12 -6.04
N ASP A 446 -25.31 -1.69 -7.28
CA ASP A 446 -26.19 -0.57 -7.59
C ASP A 446 -27.60 -0.83 -7.03
N TYR A 447 -28.16 0.17 -6.34
CA TYR A 447 -29.57 0.14 -5.96
C TYR A 447 -30.43 0.45 -7.19
N VAL A 448 -31.49 -0.33 -7.39
CA VAL A 448 -32.56 0.04 -8.32
C VAL A 448 -33.25 1.26 -7.71
N VAL A 449 -33.17 2.40 -8.40
CA VAL A 449 -33.86 3.64 -8.04
C VAL A 449 -35.36 3.34 -7.89
N ALA A 450 -36.01 3.87 -6.84
CA ALA A 450 -37.39 3.50 -6.48
C ALA A 450 -38.38 3.70 -7.65
N GLU A 451 -38.15 4.72 -8.47
CA GLU A 451 -38.91 5.02 -9.68
C GLU A 451 -38.73 3.93 -10.77
N HIS A 452 -37.53 3.38 -10.93
CA HIS A 452 -37.29 2.24 -11.83
C HIS A 452 -37.90 0.95 -11.28
N GLN A 453 -37.87 0.75 -9.96
CA GLN A 453 -38.52 -0.40 -9.32
C GLN A 453 -40.04 -0.34 -9.50
N ALA A 454 -40.65 0.85 -9.36
CA ALA A 454 -42.06 1.08 -9.65
C ALA A 454 -42.40 0.86 -11.14
N LEU A 455 -41.54 1.32 -12.05
CA LEU A 455 -41.73 1.12 -13.50
C LEU A 455 -41.62 -0.35 -13.90
N LEU A 456 -40.63 -1.08 -13.37
CA LEU A 456 -40.43 -2.50 -13.65
C LEU A 456 -41.51 -3.37 -13.00
N ASN A 457 -42.03 -2.97 -11.83
CA ASN A 457 -43.21 -3.57 -11.23
C ASN A 457 -44.46 -3.37 -12.09
N ALA A 458 -44.61 -2.20 -12.72
CA ALA A 458 -45.73 -1.89 -13.62
C ALA A 458 -45.64 -2.58 -15.01
N SER A 459 -44.59 -3.37 -15.25
CA SER A 459 -44.45 -4.14 -16.50
C SER A 459 -45.59 -5.15 -16.67
N LYS A 460 -46.13 -5.25 -17.89
CA LYS A 460 -47.16 -6.24 -18.26
C LYS A 460 -46.62 -7.69 -18.29
N CYS A 461 -45.30 -7.87 -18.25
CA CYS A 461 -44.67 -9.19 -18.17
C CYS A 461 -44.63 -9.65 -16.70
N THR A 462 -45.39 -10.71 -16.40
CA THR A 462 -45.55 -11.25 -15.04
C THR A 462 -44.21 -11.63 -14.40
N PHE A 463 -43.30 -12.23 -15.16
CA PHE A 463 -41.95 -12.56 -14.69
C PHE A 463 -41.16 -11.32 -14.22
N VAL A 464 -41.20 -10.23 -15.01
CA VAL A 464 -40.49 -8.99 -14.69
C VAL A 464 -41.12 -8.30 -13.49
N SER A 465 -42.45 -8.23 -13.41
CA SER A 465 -43.15 -7.61 -12.27
C SER A 465 -42.89 -8.33 -10.94
N CYS A 466 -42.78 -9.67 -10.94
CA CYS A 466 -42.54 -10.48 -9.75
C CYS A 466 -41.12 -10.34 -9.17
N LEU A 467 -40.14 -9.99 -10.01
CA LEU A 467 -38.75 -9.82 -9.57
C LEU A 467 -38.52 -8.52 -8.78
N PHE A 468 -39.45 -7.57 -8.88
CA PHE A 468 -39.32 -6.22 -8.30
C PHE A 468 -40.59 -5.81 -7.52
N PRO A 469 -40.90 -6.43 -6.38
CA PRO A 469 -42.07 -6.07 -5.57
C PRO A 469 -41.91 -4.70 -4.90
N LEU A 470 -43.00 -3.95 -4.74
CA LEU A 470 -43.02 -2.67 -4.00
C LEU A 470 -42.83 -2.93 -2.50
N LEU A 471 -41.79 -2.33 -1.90
CA LEU A 471 -41.57 -2.33 -0.45
C LEU A 471 -42.45 -1.27 0.22
N ALA A 472 -43.01 -1.58 1.39
CA ALA A 472 -43.92 -0.72 2.12
C ALA A 472 -43.28 0.62 2.55
N GLU A 473 -44.02 1.70 2.30
CA GLU A 473 -43.89 3.10 2.73
C GLU A 473 -42.60 3.52 3.49
N ASP A 474 -41.60 4.00 2.76
CA ASP A 474 -40.55 4.88 3.30
C ASP A 474 -40.03 5.85 2.21
N ALA A 475 -40.95 6.47 1.47
CA ALA A 475 -40.66 7.27 0.27
C ALA A 475 -40.32 8.75 0.55
N ASN A 476 -39.48 9.07 1.55
CA ASN A 476 -39.13 10.48 1.83
C ASN A 476 -37.67 10.80 2.15
N LYS A 477 -36.72 9.92 1.81
CA LYS A 477 -35.29 10.28 1.84
C LYS A 477 -34.65 10.09 0.47
N LYS A 478 -34.53 11.20 -0.27
CA LYS A 478 -33.57 11.37 -1.37
C LYS A 478 -32.15 11.29 -0.82
N THR A 479 -31.66 10.11 -0.47
CA THR A 479 -30.24 9.90 -0.17
C THR A 479 -29.51 9.69 -1.48
N LYS A 480 -28.76 10.72 -1.94
CA LYS A 480 -27.73 10.57 -2.96
C LYS A 480 -26.85 9.37 -2.60
N PHE A 481 -26.76 8.38 -3.48
CA PHE A 481 -25.89 7.23 -3.28
C PHE A 481 -24.43 7.71 -3.28
N SER A 482 -23.71 7.40 -2.20
CA SER A 482 -22.27 7.53 -2.14
C SER A 482 -21.73 6.16 -1.82
N SER A 483 -21.01 5.57 -2.78
CA SER A 483 -20.33 4.30 -2.55
C SER A 483 -19.35 4.43 -1.39
N ILE A 484 -18.99 3.30 -0.77
CA ILE A 484 -17.96 3.27 0.28
C ILE A 484 -16.63 3.81 -0.29
N GLY A 485 -16.33 3.52 -1.56
CA GLY A 485 -15.16 4.07 -2.26
C GLY A 485 -15.21 5.59 -2.42
N SER A 486 -16.37 6.15 -2.78
CA SER A 486 -16.55 7.61 -2.87
C SER A 486 -16.44 8.29 -1.51
N ARG A 487 -16.95 7.67 -0.43
CA ARG A 487 -16.78 8.17 0.94
C ARG A 487 -15.33 8.13 1.39
N PHE A 488 -14.63 7.03 1.12
CA PHE A 488 -13.21 6.89 1.46
C PHE A 488 -12.34 7.92 0.71
N LYS A 489 -12.59 8.10 -0.60
CA LYS A 489 -11.93 9.14 -1.40
C LYS A 489 -12.19 10.53 -0.83
N GLN A 490 -13.43 10.86 -0.51
CA GLN A 490 -13.77 12.15 0.10
C GLN A 490 -13.09 12.34 1.45
N GLN A 491 -13.10 11.33 2.33
CA GLN A 491 -12.41 11.38 3.62
C GLN A 491 -10.89 11.60 3.45
N LEU A 492 -10.27 10.95 2.46
CA LEU A 492 -8.84 11.11 2.17
C LEU A 492 -8.50 12.51 1.64
N VAL A 493 -9.34 13.05 0.75
CA VAL A 493 -9.20 14.42 0.24
C VAL A 493 -9.36 15.44 1.37
N THR A 494 -10.39 15.29 2.23
CA THR A 494 -10.59 16.17 3.38
C THR A 494 -9.45 16.08 4.39
N LEU A 495 -8.88 14.89 4.62
CA LEU A 495 -7.71 14.72 5.46
C LEU A 495 -6.49 15.44 4.87
N LEU A 496 -6.24 15.30 3.57
CA LEU A 496 -5.15 15.99 2.88
C LEU A 496 -5.31 17.52 2.91
N GLU A 497 -6.53 18.03 2.75
CA GLU A 497 -6.84 19.46 2.92
C GLU A 497 -6.63 19.93 4.37
N THR A 498 -6.98 19.11 5.36
CA THR A 498 -6.73 19.42 6.77
C THR A 498 -5.24 19.45 7.09
N LEU A 499 -4.48 18.51 6.53
CA LEU A 499 -3.03 18.46 6.69
C LEU A 499 -2.31 19.59 5.95
N SER A 500 -2.82 20.01 4.79
CA SER A 500 -2.22 21.11 4.02
C SER A 500 -2.50 22.49 4.62
N THR A 501 -3.60 22.63 5.37
CA THR A 501 -3.98 23.87 6.08
C THR A 501 -3.43 23.97 7.49
N THR A 502 -2.80 22.91 8.03
CA THR A 502 -2.22 22.91 9.38
C THR A 502 -0.74 23.26 9.36
N GLU A 503 -0.31 24.17 10.23
CA GLU A 503 1.10 24.43 10.50
C GLU A 503 1.58 23.54 11.66
N PRO A 504 2.55 22.63 11.45
CA PRO A 504 3.05 21.79 12.54
C PRO A 504 3.92 22.60 13.51
N HIS A 505 3.48 22.71 14.76
CA HIS A 505 4.28 23.30 15.83
C HIS A 505 5.01 22.21 16.62
N TYR A 506 6.33 22.24 16.59
CA TYR A 506 7.15 21.39 17.45
C TYR A 506 7.28 22.02 18.84
N ILE A 507 6.53 21.50 19.82
CA ILE A 507 6.58 21.96 21.22
C ILE A 507 7.40 20.95 22.03
N ARG A 508 8.52 21.41 22.60
CA ARG A 508 9.33 20.61 23.53
C ARG A 508 9.33 21.21 24.92
N CYS A 509 8.81 20.46 25.88
CA CYS A 509 8.84 20.85 27.28
C CYS A 509 10.24 20.64 27.85
N VAL A 510 10.84 21.69 28.42
CA VAL A 510 12.13 21.63 29.10
C VAL A 510 11.93 21.89 30.59
N LYS A 511 12.46 21.02 31.44
CA LYS A 511 12.39 21.17 32.89
C LYS A 511 13.36 22.28 33.33
N PRO A 512 12.88 23.42 33.87
CA PRO A 512 13.75 24.56 34.18
C PRO A 512 14.60 24.33 35.44
N ASN A 513 14.14 23.50 36.36
CA ASN A 513 14.85 23.13 37.59
C ASN A 513 14.37 21.78 38.11
N ASN A 514 15.21 21.07 38.87
CA ASN A 514 14.84 19.75 39.37
C ASN A 514 13.81 19.74 40.50
N LEU A 515 13.61 20.89 41.15
CA LEU A 515 12.72 21.10 42.30
C LEU A 515 11.25 21.37 41.92
N LEU A 516 10.94 21.50 40.61
CA LEU A 516 9.61 21.81 40.09
C LEU A 516 8.99 23.12 40.62
N LYS A 517 9.83 24.11 40.99
CA LYS A 517 9.37 25.41 41.52
C LYS A 517 9.34 26.49 40.43
N PRO A 518 8.38 27.44 40.47
CA PRO A 518 8.35 28.58 39.55
C PRO A 518 9.56 29.50 39.78
N LEU A 519 9.95 30.25 38.74
CA LEU A 519 11.01 31.29 38.75
C LEU A 519 12.45 30.81 39.04
N ILE A 520 12.70 29.50 39.10
CA ILE A 520 14.05 28.93 39.25
C ILE A 520 14.48 28.33 37.91
N PHE A 521 15.65 28.73 37.41
CA PHE A 521 16.19 28.31 36.12
C PHE A 521 17.64 27.83 36.24
N GLU A 522 17.88 26.55 35.96
CA GLU A 522 19.18 25.88 36.06
C GLU A 522 19.79 25.73 34.65
N ASN A 523 20.64 26.69 34.25
CA ASN A 523 21.21 26.79 32.91
C ASN A 523 21.83 25.47 32.39
N GLN A 524 22.63 24.78 33.21
CA GLN A 524 23.32 23.55 32.79
C GLN A 524 22.34 22.39 32.54
N ASN A 525 21.33 22.23 33.39
CA ASN A 525 20.33 21.17 33.24
C ASN A 525 19.44 21.39 32.02
N VAL A 526 19.06 22.64 31.76
CA VAL A 526 18.30 23.02 30.56
C VAL A 526 19.14 22.78 29.30
N LEU A 527 20.41 23.20 29.30
CA LEU A 527 21.30 23.00 28.15
C LEU A 527 21.57 21.52 27.87
N GLN A 528 21.76 20.71 28.91
CA GLN A 528 21.95 19.27 28.79
C GLN A 528 20.70 18.60 28.20
N GLN A 529 19.50 18.98 28.64
CA GLN A 529 18.24 18.51 28.07
C GLN A 529 18.11 18.84 26.57
N LEU A 530 18.52 20.05 26.17
CA LEU A 530 18.50 20.46 24.76
C LEU A 530 19.54 19.70 23.90
N ARG A 531 20.72 19.41 24.47
CA ARG A 531 21.77 18.61 23.81
C ARG A 531 21.37 17.14 23.66
N CYS A 532 20.98 16.49 24.77
CA CYS A 532 20.49 15.10 24.76
C CYS A 532 19.22 14.94 23.92
N GLY A 533 18.42 16.00 23.81
CA GLY A 533 17.26 16.04 22.96
C GLY A 533 17.53 16.22 21.47
N GLY A 534 18.78 16.44 21.07
CA GLY A 534 19.13 16.70 19.67
C GLY A 534 18.61 18.04 19.14
N VAL A 535 18.08 18.92 20.00
CA VAL A 535 17.50 20.21 19.57
C VAL A 535 18.57 21.11 18.97
N MET A 536 19.76 21.13 19.57
CA MET A 536 20.90 21.91 19.05
C MET A 536 21.36 21.41 17.68
N GLU A 537 21.33 20.09 17.45
CA GLU A 537 21.70 19.51 16.16
C GLU A 537 20.61 19.74 15.11
N ALA A 538 19.34 19.62 15.50
CA ALA A 538 18.21 19.93 14.64
C ALA A 538 18.20 21.41 14.20
N ILE A 539 18.48 22.34 15.13
CA ILE A 539 18.67 23.77 14.80
C ILE A 539 19.86 23.94 13.87
N ARG A 540 21.00 23.28 14.13
CA ARG A 540 22.19 23.37 13.29
C ARG A 540 21.92 22.87 11.86
N ILE A 541 21.26 21.72 11.70
CA ILE A 541 20.86 21.15 10.41
C ILE A 541 19.85 22.08 9.71
N SER A 542 18.86 22.59 10.45
CA SER A 542 17.86 23.52 9.92
C SER A 542 18.48 24.83 9.43
N CYS A 543 19.42 25.40 10.18
CA CYS A 543 20.17 26.61 9.81
C CYS A 543 21.18 26.36 8.68
N ALA A 544 21.71 25.14 8.55
CA ALA A 544 22.58 24.76 7.44
C ALA A 544 21.81 24.65 6.12
N GLY A 545 20.54 24.26 6.17
CA GLY A 545 19.63 24.19 5.02
C GLY A 545 18.88 25.51 4.73
N PHE A 546 17.78 25.37 3.99
CA PHE A 546 16.83 26.45 3.69
C PHE A 546 15.49 26.15 4.40
N PRO A 547 15.30 26.66 5.64
CA PRO A 547 14.12 26.37 6.43
C PRO A 547 12.86 27.04 5.88
N THR A 548 12.99 28.17 5.18
CA THR A 548 11.84 28.89 4.60
C THR A 548 11.72 28.60 3.12
N ARG A 549 10.53 28.19 2.67
CA ARG A 549 10.23 27.77 1.29
C ARG A 549 8.89 28.38 0.87
N LYS A 550 8.85 29.10 -0.25
CA LYS A 550 7.64 29.77 -0.75
C LYS A 550 7.46 29.55 -2.24
N GLN A 551 6.22 29.36 -2.69
CA GLN A 551 5.89 29.32 -4.12
C GLN A 551 6.19 30.68 -4.76
N PHE A 552 6.50 30.72 -6.05
CA PHE A 552 6.86 31.97 -6.73
C PHE A 552 5.74 33.00 -6.70
N GLU A 553 4.50 32.60 -7.00
CA GLU A 553 3.32 33.47 -6.98
C GLU A 553 3.12 34.12 -5.60
N GLU A 554 3.08 33.31 -4.52
CA GLU A 554 2.92 33.80 -3.14
C GLU A 554 4.08 34.73 -2.72
N PHE A 555 5.30 34.44 -3.19
CA PHE A 555 6.48 35.25 -2.89
C PHE A 555 6.44 36.61 -3.60
N LEU A 556 6.06 36.62 -4.87
CA LEU A 556 5.95 37.84 -5.68
C LEU A 556 4.78 38.72 -5.21
N GLU A 557 3.62 38.13 -4.93
CA GLU A 557 2.46 38.86 -4.41
C GLU A 557 2.83 39.62 -3.12
N ARG A 558 3.60 38.96 -2.23
CA ARG A 558 3.99 39.54 -0.95
C ARG A 558 5.10 40.60 -1.07
N PHE A 559 6.12 40.37 -1.90
CA PHE A 559 7.34 41.18 -1.90
C PHE A 559 7.56 42.07 -3.13
N SER A 560 6.71 42.00 -4.16
CA SER A 560 6.78 42.85 -5.37
C SER A 560 6.91 44.34 -5.08
N VAL A 561 6.34 44.82 -3.96
CA VAL A 561 6.46 46.20 -3.48
C VAL A 561 7.91 46.67 -3.25
N LEU A 562 8.84 45.74 -3.01
CA LEU A 562 10.28 46.03 -2.87
C LEU A 562 10.94 46.33 -4.22
N ALA A 563 10.37 45.85 -5.32
CA ALA A 563 10.87 46.01 -6.67
C ALA A 563 9.73 46.19 -7.70
N PRO A 564 9.02 47.34 -7.69
CA PRO A 564 7.85 47.57 -8.55
C PRO A 564 8.13 47.51 -10.05
N GLU A 565 9.39 47.76 -10.46
CA GLU A 565 9.82 47.70 -11.86
C GLU A 565 9.85 46.28 -12.43
N VAL A 566 9.82 45.24 -11.58
CA VAL A 566 9.89 43.83 -11.99
C VAL A 566 8.52 43.29 -12.39
N SER A 567 7.42 43.89 -11.92
CA SER A 567 6.05 43.42 -12.20
C SER A 567 5.52 43.78 -13.59
N ASP A 568 6.19 44.70 -14.32
CA ASP A 568 5.62 45.24 -15.56
C ASP A 568 5.96 44.45 -16.83
N ASN A 569 6.88 43.45 -16.81
CA ASN A 569 7.42 42.88 -18.07
C ASN A 569 7.98 41.43 -18.05
N SER A 570 7.40 40.44 -17.35
CA SER A 570 7.80 39.04 -17.58
C SER A 570 6.69 38.01 -17.34
N SER A 571 6.44 37.15 -18.33
CA SER A 571 5.63 35.93 -18.25
C SER A 571 6.29 34.80 -17.42
N ASP A 572 7.41 35.08 -16.75
CA ASP A 572 8.23 34.09 -16.05
C ASP A 572 8.46 34.51 -14.58
N ASP A 573 7.73 33.85 -13.68
CA ASP A 573 7.78 34.07 -12.24
C ASP A 573 9.15 33.76 -11.63
N VAL A 574 9.93 32.85 -12.25
CA VAL A 574 11.27 32.46 -11.79
C VAL A 574 12.24 33.62 -12.00
N ALA A 575 12.21 34.20 -13.19
CA ALA A 575 13.03 35.37 -13.55
C ALA A 575 12.65 36.59 -12.71
N ALA A 576 11.35 36.79 -12.45
CA ALA A 576 10.86 37.87 -11.59
C ALA A 576 11.36 37.73 -10.15
N CYS A 577 11.27 36.53 -9.55
CA CYS A 577 11.77 36.28 -8.20
C CYS A 577 13.28 36.53 -8.10
N LYS A 578 14.05 36.12 -9.11
CA LYS A 578 15.50 36.32 -9.17
C LYS A 578 15.87 37.80 -9.19
N LYS A 579 15.26 38.57 -10.11
CA LYS A 579 15.49 40.02 -10.21
C LYS A 579 15.15 40.76 -8.93
N LEU A 580 14.05 40.38 -8.27
CA LEU A 580 13.65 40.96 -6.99
C LEU A 580 14.71 40.73 -5.91
N LEU A 581 15.16 39.48 -5.74
CA LEU A 581 16.16 39.12 -4.73
C LEU A 581 17.52 39.77 -4.98
N GLU A 582 17.93 39.89 -6.25
CA GLU A 582 19.15 40.59 -6.66
C GLU A 582 19.06 42.10 -6.38
N LYS A 583 17.92 42.75 -6.69
CA LYS A 583 17.71 44.17 -6.43
C LYS A 583 17.70 44.49 -4.93
N VAL A 584 17.14 43.60 -4.12
CA VAL A 584 17.15 43.73 -2.67
C VAL A 584 18.56 43.45 -2.09
N GLY A 585 19.44 42.80 -2.84
CA GLY A 585 20.78 42.42 -2.37
C GLY A 585 20.72 41.42 -1.22
N LEU A 586 19.76 40.48 -1.28
CA LEU A 586 19.60 39.46 -0.24
C LEU A 586 20.67 38.37 -0.41
N GLU A 587 21.39 38.03 0.65
CA GLU A 587 22.35 36.91 0.64
C GLU A 587 21.73 35.64 1.26
N GLY A 588 22.18 34.47 0.83
CA GLY A 588 21.71 33.21 1.43
C GLY A 588 20.31 32.76 0.98
N TYR A 589 19.98 32.95 -0.29
CA TYR A 589 18.80 32.37 -0.94
C TYR A 589 19.20 31.35 -2.03
N GLN A 590 18.26 30.51 -2.43
CA GLN A 590 18.37 29.64 -3.60
C GLN A 590 17.02 29.57 -4.33
N ILE A 591 17.05 29.56 -5.66
CA ILE A 591 15.86 29.46 -6.51
C ILE A 591 15.74 28.02 -7.01
N GLY A 592 14.60 27.38 -6.79
CA GLY A 592 14.29 26.04 -7.30
C GLY A 592 13.47 26.08 -8.58
N LYS A 593 12.82 24.95 -8.92
CA LYS A 593 11.93 24.85 -10.10
C LYS A 593 10.53 25.45 -9.87
N THR A 594 10.05 25.41 -8.64
CA THR A 594 8.69 25.89 -8.28
C THR A 594 8.68 26.85 -7.09
N LYS A 595 9.79 26.95 -6.34
CA LYS A 595 9.85 27.64 -5.05
C LYS A 595 11.13 28.45 -4.87
N VAL A 596 11.04 29.50 -4.07
CA VAL A 596 12.18 30.25 -3.49
C VAL A 596 12.52 29.65 -2.12
N PHE A 597 13.81 29.43 -1.89
CA PHE A 597 14.38 28.88 -0.66
C PHE A 597 15.22 29.94 0.04
N LEU A 598 14.95 30.20 1.33
CA LEU A 598 15.66 31.22 2.11
C LEU A 598 16.32 30.62 3.36
N ARG A 599 17.54 31.06 3.67
CA ARG A 599 18.22 30.73 4.94
C ARG A 599 17.50 31.36 6.13
N ALA A 600 17.78 30.84 7.33
CA ALA A 600 17.23 31.36 8.58
C ALA A 600 17.47 32.88 8.71
N GLY A 601 16.43 33.63 9.11
CA GLY A 601 16.48 35.08 9.29
C GLY A 601 16.22 35.93 8.05
N GLN A 602 16.40 35.38 6.83
CA GLN A 602 16.27 36.15 5.59
C GLN A 602 14.82 36.60 5.31
N MET A 603 13.83 35.78 5.66
CA MET A 603 12.41 36.18 5.57
C MET A 603 12.09 37.39 6.46
N ALA A 604 12.68 37.46 7.66
CA ALA A 604 12.47 38.58 8.57
C ALA A 604 13.13 39.88 8.06
N ASP A 605 14.30 39.79 7.41
CA ASP A 605 14.93 40.93 6.74
C ASP A 605 14.05 41.45 5.59
N LEU A 606 13.53 40.56 4.73
CA LEU A 606 12.58 40.94 3.67
C LEU A 606 11.32 41.61 4.22
N ASP A 607 10.71 41.07 5.28
CA ASP A 607 9.53 41.66 5.93
C ASP A 607 9.86 43.03 6.55
N ALA A 608 11.04 43.20 7.16
CA ALA A 608 11.47 44.49 7.72
C ALA A 608 11.61 45.56 6.64
N ARG A 609 12.28 45.25 5.53
CA ARG A 609 12.42 46.16 4.38
C ARG A 609 11.07 46.49 3.75
N ARG A 610 10.17 45.51 3.63
CA ARG A 610 8.81 45.70 3.13
C ARG A 610 8.04 46.68 4.01
N ASN A 611 8.11 46.51 5.33
CA ASN A 611 7.46 47.38 6.29
C ASN A 611 8.00 48.82 6.24
N GLU A 612 9.29 49.01 5.95
CA GLU A 612 9.87 50.35 5.75
C GLU A 612 9.31 51.06 4.51
N VAL A 613 9.18 50.34 3.38
CA VAL A 613 8.59 50.87 2.15
C VAL A 613 7.11 51.21 2.36
N LEU A 614 6.34 50.30 2.96
CA LEU A 614 4.93 50.53 3.30
C LEU A 614 4.76 51.68 4.29
N GLY A 615 5.66 51.82 5.27
CA GLY A 615 5.67 52.94 6.22
C GLY A 615 5.88 54.29 5.54
N ARG A 616 6.81 54.38 4.57
CA ARG A 616 7.03 55.59 3.76
C ARG A 616 5.83 55.92 2.86
N ALA A 617 5.22 54.91 2.24
CA ALA A 617 4.02 55.07 1.44
C ALA A 617 2.84 55.55 2.28
N ALA A 618 2.60 54.92 3.44
CA ALA A 618 1.57 55.32 4.39
C ALA A 618 1.76 56.77 4.86
N THR A 619 3.00 57.18 5.17
CA THR A 619 3.32 58.56 5.56
C THR A 619 3.00 59.55 4.44
N SER A 620 3.30 59.19 3.19
CA SER A 620 3.01 60.02 2.00
C SER A 620 1.51 60.17 1.74
N ILE A 621 0.76 59.06 1.84
CA ILE A 621 -0.70 59.05 1.71
C ILE A 621 -1.33 59.87 2.84
N GLN A 622 -0.92 59.63 4.09
CA GLN A 622 -1.38 60.40 5.25
C GLN A 622 -1.09 61.89 5.09
N ARG A 623 0.09 62.28 4.61
CA ARG A 623 0.44 63.68 4.33
C ARG A 623 -0.48 64.30 3.28
N LYS A 624 -0.75 63.59 2.18
CA LYS A 624 -1.60 64.08 1.08
C LYS A 624 -3.06 64.18 1.52
N PHE A 625 -3.57 63.17 2.23
CA PHE A 625 -4.92 63.12 2.74
C PHE A 625 -5.17 64.18 3.81
N ARG A 626 -4.25 64.34 4.78
CA ARG A 626 -4.30 65.42 5.78
C ARG A 626 -4.25 66.80 5.13
N SER A 627 -3.37 67.00 4.12
CA SER A 627 -3.34 68.25 3.35
C SER A 627 -4.64 68.51 2.58
N TYR A 628 -5.24 67.47 1.99
CA TYR A 628 -6.52 67.57 1.29
C TYR A 628 -7.65 67.93 2.25
N LEU A 629 -7.78 67.23 3.38
CA LEU A 629 -8.76 67.53 4.43
C LEU A 629 -8.60 68.96 4.94
N PHE A 630 -7.36 69.39 5.20
CA PHE A 630 -7.08 70.76 5.63
C PHE A 630 -7.45 71.79 4.56
N ARG A 631 -7.13 71.56 3.29
CA ARG A 631 -7.53 72.43 2.18
C ARG A 631 -9.05 72.48 2.00
N LYS A 632 -9.74 71.34 2.11
CA LYS A 632 -11.20 71.26 2.03
C LYS A 632 -11.84 72.04 3.18
N ASN A 633 -11.34 71.88 4.40
CA ASN A 633 -11.81 72.63 5.56
C ASN A 633 -11.54 74.14 5.41
N LEU A 634 -10.35 74.52 4.92
CA LEU A 634 -10.03 75.92 4.62
C LEU A 634 -10.95 76.51 3.55
N MET A 635 -11.26 75.77 2.49
CA MET A 635 -12.20 76.19 1.45
C MET A 635 -13.63 76.32 1.98
N MET A 636 -14.06 75.40 2.86
CA MET A 636 -15.37 75.49 3.53
C MET A 636 -15.42 76.70 4.47
N LEU A 637 -14.38 76.93 5.27
CA LEU A 637 -14.24 78.13 6.12
C LEU A 637 -14.22 79.42 5.28
N ARG A 638 -13.53 79.43 4.14
CA ARG A 638 -13.52 80.56 3.22
C ARG A 638 -14.88 80.80 2.60
N LYS A 639 -15.59 79.74 2.17
CA LYS A 639 -16.99 79.85 1.68
C LYS A 639 -17.93 80.32 2.78
N ALA A 640 -17.79 79.82 4.01
CA ALA A 640 -18.58 80.27 5.16
C ALA A 640 -18.29 81.73 5.52
N ALA A 641 -17.03 82.17 5.45
CA ALA A 641 -16.64 83.57 5.62
C ALA A 641 -17.18 84.46 4.50
N VAL A 642 -17.11 84.01 3.23
CA VAL A 642 -17.70 84.73 2.09
C VAL A 642 -19.23 84.75 2.19
N ASN A 643 -19.88 83.67 2.62
CA ASN A 643 -21.31 83.62 2.85
C ASN A 643 -21.73 84.50 4.04
N MET A 644 -20.96 84.55 5.14
CA MET A 644 -21.20 85.50 6.22
C MET A 644 -20.97 86.94 5.73
N GLN A 645 -19.95 87.20 4.92
CA GLN A 645 -19.72 88.50 4.28
C GLN A 645 -20.84 88.87 3.30
N ALA A 646 -21.49 87.88 2.67
CA ALA A 646 -22.62 88.06 1.75
C ALA A 646 -23.95 88.26 2.51
N VAL A 647 -24.16 87.54 3.62
CA VAL A 647 -25.31 87.67 4.52
C VAL A 647 -25.28 89.00 5.28
N CYS A 648 -24.11 89.53 5.62
CA CYS A 648 -23.96 90.90 6.12
C CYS A 648 -24.16 91.98 5.02
N ARG A 649 -24.26 91.62 3.74
CA ARG A 649 -24.31 92.55 2.60
C ARG A 649 -25.60 92.53 1.76
N ALA A 650 -26.61 91.74 2.09
CA ALA A 650 -27.89 91.84 1.39
C ALA A 650 -29.10 91.37 2.23
N PRO A 651 -30.26 92.06 2.14
CA PRO A 651 -31.47 91.75 2.91
C PRO A 651 -32.39 90.73 2.22
N SER A 652 -33.31 90.22 3.05
CA SER A 652 -34.33 89.19 2.87
C SER A 652 -35.40 89.45 1.78
N SER A 653 -35.75 88.40 1.02
CA SER A 653 -37.14 88.00 0.69
C SER A 653 -37.16 86.71 -0.15
N ALA A 654 -38.26 85.97 -0.04
CA ALA A 654 -38.44 84.57 -0.41
C ALA A 654 -39.12 84.33 -1.78
N GLU A 655 -39.11 83.05 -2.21
CA GLU A 655 -39.96 82.34 -3.21
C GLU A 655 -39.75 82.70 -4.71
N THR A 656 -39.83 81.84 -5.73
CA THR A 656 -40.25 80.44 -6.06
C THR A 656 -39.57 80.08 -7.44
N SER A 657 -39.31 78.85 -7.94
CA SER A 657 -40.23 77.83 -8.52
C SER A 657 -39.48 76.76 -9.39
N ALA A 658 -40.11 75.58 -9.61
CA ALA A 658 -40.06 74.62 -10.75
C ALA A 658 -38.87 73.60 -10.88
N ALA A 659 -39.00 72.32 -11.28
CA ALA A 659 -40.08 71.41 -11.72
C ALA A 659 -39.56 69.93 -11.80
N ALA A 660 -40.44 68.90 -11.78
CA ALA A 660 -40.52 67.74 -12.73
C ALA A 660 -41.11 66.41 -12.16
N ALA A 661 -42.21 65.98 -12.79
CA ALA A 661 -42.63 64.63 -13.28
C ALA A 661 -42.80 63.39 -12.35
N ALA A 662 -43.73 62.53 -12.77
CA ALA A 662 -44.41 61.46 -12.02
C ALA A 662 -44.16 60.02 -12.53
N ALA A 663 -44.56 59.05 -11.69
CA ALA A 663 -44.95 57.64 -11.92
C ALA A 663 -43.88 56.52 -12.08
N ALA A 664 -44.02 55.44 -11.29
CA ALA A 664 -43.86 54.03 -11.71
C ALA A 664 -44.22 53.06 -10.57
N ALA A 665 -45.22 52.21 -10.79
CA ALA A 665 -45.49 51.00 -10.03
C ALA A 665 -45.00 49.77 -10.83
N ALA A 666 -44.28 48.88 -10.13
CA ALA A 666 -44.01 47.46 -10.40
C ALA A 666 -43.75 46.99 -11.84
N VAL A 667 -42.47 46.75 -12.16
CA VAL A 667 -41.98 45.98 -13.32
C VAL A 667 -41.47 44.62 -12.82
N ILE A 668 -42.02 43.53 -13.38
CA ILE A 668 -41.47 42.17 -13.32
C ILE A 668 -40.21 42.14 -14.20
N ARG A 669 -39.09 41.66 -13.67
CA ARG A 669 -37.82 41.52 -14.41
C ARG A 669 -37.82 40.24 -15.26
N PRO A 670 -37.36 40.27 -16.51
CA PRO A 670 -37.05 39.07 -17.27
C PRO A 670 -35.80 38.40 -16.69
N VAL A 671 -35.83 37.08 -16.56
CA VAL A 671 -34.62 36.26 -16.34
C VAL A 671 -33.93 36.13 -17.69
N GLU A 672 -32.67 36.57 -17.79
CA GLU A 672 -31.86 36.34 -18.98
C GLU A 672 -31.72 34.83 -19.25
N ALA A 673 -32.17 34.37 -20.42
CA ALA A 673 -32.17 32.97 -20.83
C ALA A 673 -30.76 32.36 -21.03
N LYS A 674 -29.69 33.07 -20.65
CA LYS A 674 -28.30 32.62 -20.82
C LYS A 674 -27.90 31.55 -19.83
N ASP A 675 -28.30 31.67 -18.56
CA ASP A 675 -27.85 30.76 -17.50
C ASP A 675 -28.54 29.39 -17.53
N PRO A 676 -29.87 29.27 -17.76
CA PRO A 676 -30.53 27.96 -17.87
C PRO A 676 -30.10 27.18 -19.13
N ALA A 677 -29.90 27.88 -20.25
CA ALA A 677 -29.47 27.28 -21.52
C ALA A 677 -28.03 26.76 -21.45
N LEU A 678 -27.13 27.49 -20.78
CA LEU A 678 -25.77 27.04 -20.53
C LEU A 678 -25.74 25.80 -19.64
N LEU A 679 -26.56 25.77 -18.58
CA LEU A 679 -26.65 24.63 -17.67
C LEU A 679 -27.23 23.38 -18.38
N PHE A 680 -28.24 23.57 -19.22
CA PHE A 680 -28.82 22.51 -20.04
C PHE A 680 -27.80 21.95 -21.05
N LYS A 681 -27.05 22.83 -21.73
CA LYS A 681 -25.96 22.43 -22.64
C LYS A 681 -24.89 21.61 -21.90
N GLN A 682 -24.45 22.05 -20.72
CA GLN A 682 -23.48 21.32 -19.91
C GLN A 682 -24.00 19.94 -19.46
N GLN A 683 -25.27 19.85 -19.06
CA GLN A 683 -25.88 18.58 -18.67
C GLN A 683 -26.03 17.62 -19.85
N LEU A 684 -26.41 18.12 -21.02
CA LEU A 684 -26.53 17.32 -22.24
C LEU A 684 -25.16 16.82 -22.71
N THR A 685 -24.12 17.66 -22.68
CA THR A 685 -22.74 17.26 -22.99
C THR A 685 -22.27 16.16 -22.04
N ALA A 686 -22.47 16.32 -20.74
CA ALA A 686 -22.10 15.31 -19.75
C ALA A 686 -22.87 13.99 -19.95
N TYR A 687 -24.12 14.05 -20.40
CA TYR A 687 -24.92 12.87 -20.71
C TYR A 687 -24.40 12.12 -21.94
N VAL A 688 -24.07 12.85 -23.01
CA VAL A 688 -23.47 12.28 -24.23
C VAL A 688 -22.08 11.70 -23.95
N GLU A 689 -21.24 12.37 -23.14
CA GLU A 689 -19.93 11.87 -22.71
C GLU A 689 -20.05 10.55 -21.96
N LYS A 690 -21.06 10.43 -21.09
CA LYS A 690 -21.32 9.23 -20.33
C LYS A 690 -21.76 8.06 -21.21
N ILE A 691 -22.69 8.28 -22.14
CA ILE A 691 -23.17 7.24 -23.07
C ILE A 691 -22.02 6.80 -23.98
N PHE A 692 -21.24 7.75 -24.50
CA PHE A 692 -20.07 7.47 -25.32
C PHE A 692 -19.07 6.59 -24.58
N GLY A 693 -18.75 6.91 -23.31
CA GLY A 693 -17.89 6.10 -22.47
C GLY A 693 -18.40 4.67 -22.27
N MET A 694 -19.71 4.50 -22.05
CA MET A 694 -20.32 3.17 -21.91
C MET A 694 -20.24 2.33 -23.19
N ILE A 695 -20.53 2.91 -24.36
CA ILE A 695 -20.44 2.21 -25.65
C ILE A 695 -18.99 1.77 -25.90
N ARG A 696 -18.04 2.67 -25.67
CA ARG A 696 -16.60 2.40 -25.79
C ARG A 696 -16.15 1.27 -24.88
N ASP A 697 -16.51 1.31 -23.59
CA ASP A 697 -16.02 0.35 -22.61
C ASP A 697 -16.61 -1.06 -22.85
N ASN A 698 -17.87 -1.13 -23.27
CA ASN A 698 -18.49 -2.39 -23.68
C ASN A 698 -17.81 -2.98 -24.91
N LEU A 699 -17.51 -2.14 -25.92
CA LEU A 699 -16.79 -2.57 -27.12
C LEU A 699 -15.36 -3.04 -26.80
N LYS A 700 -14.65 -2.33 -25.91
CA LYS A 700 -13.33 -2.75 -25.44
C LYS A 700 -13.38 -4.14 -24.79
N ASN A 701 -14.36 -4.40 -23.93
CA ASN A 701 -14.52 -5.70 -23.27
C ASN A 701 -14.79 -6.83 -24.27
N GLU A 702 -15.63 -6.60 -25.27
CA GLU A 702 -15.93 -7.59 -26.31
C GLU A 702 -14.70 -7.89 -27.19
N LEU A 703 -13.99 -6.84 -27.61
CA LEU A 703 -12.77 -6.97 -28.39
C LEU A 703 -11.62 -7.58 -27.58
N GLN A 704 -11.50 -7.32 -26.29
CA GLN A 704 -10.43 -7.86 -25.44
C GLN A 704 -10.44 -9.39 -25.43
N ALA A 705 -11.61 -10.01 -25.38
CA ALA A 705 -11.75 -11.46 -25.45
C ALA A 705 -11.20 -12.01 -26.77
N LEU A 706 -11.53 -11.39 -27.90
CA LEU A 706 -11.07 -11.82 -29.23
C LEU A 706 -9.59 -11.48 -29.49
N LEU A 707 -9.13 -10.30 -29.10
CA LEU A 707 -7.74 -9.87 -29.21
C LEU A 707 -6.82 -10.80 -28.44
N SER A 708 -7.24 -11.29 -27.27
CA SER A 708 -6.45 -12.25 -26.48
C SER A 708 -6.11 -13.53 -27.25
N LEU A 709 -7.00 -13.94 -28.17
CA LEU A 709 -6.86 -15.10 -29.04
C LEU A 709 -6.06 -14.79 -30.32
N CYS A 710 -6.02 -13.52 -30.74
CA CYS A 710 -5.27 -13.04 -31.91
C CYS A 710 -3.78 -12.75 -31.63
N ILE A 711 -3.34 -12.71 -30.37
CA ILE A 711 -1.95 -12.39 -29.96
C ILE A 711 -0.94 -13.46 -30.39
N GLN A 712 -1.38 -14.72 -30.54
CA GLN A 712 -0.52 -15.85 -30.88
C GLN A 712 -1.12 -16.68 -32.02
N ALA A 713 -0.30 -16.99 -33.03
CA ALA A 713 -0.68 -17.89 -34.12
C ALA A 713 -1.17 -19.26 -33.58
N PRO A 714 -2.34 -19.77 -34.05
CA PRO A 714 -2.84 -21.08 -33.66
C PRO A 714 -1.82 -22.17 -34.00
N ARG A 715 -1.36 -22.94 -33.00
CA ARG A 715 -0.41 -24.03 -33.21
C ARG A 715 -1.12 -25.19 -33.92
N THR A 716 -0.79 -25.45 -35.17
CA THR A 716 -1.24 -26.64 -35.89
C THR A 716 -0.49 -27.86 -35.35
N SER A 717 -1.17 -28.64 -34.51
CA SER A 717 -0.63 -29.90 -33.98
C SER A 717 -0.48 -30.94 -35.09
N THR A 718 0.76 -31.25 -35.47
CA THR A 718 1.10 -32.37 -36.35
C THR A 718 1.26 -33.69 -35.57
N GLY A 719 0.25 -34.58 -35.67
CA GLY A 719 0.28 -36.05 -35.49
C GLY A 719 0.17 -36.62 -34.06
N ARG A 720 -0.60 -37.67 -33.70
CA ARG A 720 -1.40 -38.76 -34.35
C ARG A 720 -2.54 -39.11 -33.35
N SER A 721 -3.79 -39.42 -33.74
CA SER A 721 -4.23 -40.73 -34.24
C SER A 721 -5.71 -40.71 -34.67
N LEU A 722 -6.08 -41.67 -35.52
CA LEU A 722 -7.28 -41.81 -36.34
C LEU A 722 -8.63 -41.75 -35.61
N ARG A 723 -9.62 -41.05 -36.21
CA ARG A 723 -10.83 -41.66 -36.82
C ARG A 723 -11.70 -40.62 -37.56
N SER A 724 -11.86 -40.88 -38.85
CA SER A 724 -13.03 -40.62 -39.73
C SER A 724 -13.95 -39.43 -39.43
N ALA A 725 -13.81 -38.35 -40.20
CA ALA A 725 -14.94 -37.60 -40.74
C ALA A 725 -14.52 -36.89 -42.04
N LYS A 726 -15.16 -37.27 -43.15
CA LYS A 726 -15.06 -36.57 -44.44
C LYS A 726 -15.93 -35.31 -44.39
N SER A 727 -15.41 -34.28 -45.04
CA SER A 727 -16.07 -33.05 -45.54
C SER A 727 -16.66 -32.08 -44.52
N LEU A 728 -15.89 -31.05 -44.16
CA LEU A 728 -16.31 -29.65 -43.97
C LEU A 728 -15.05 -28.77 -43.85
N GLY A 729 -15.02 -27.66 -44.59
CA GLY A 729 -14.23 -26.43 -44.35
C GLY A 729 -12.71 -26.51 -44.13
N LYS A 730 -11.92 -25.89 -45.03
CA LYS A 730 -10.62 -25.33 -44.67
C LYS A 730 -10.87 -24.11 -43.76
N ASP A 731 -11.05 -24.33 -42.48
CA ASP A 731 -11.24 -23.24 -41.51
C ASP A 731 -9.90 -22.55 -41.27
N SER A 732 -9.85 -21.28 -41.67
CA SER A 732 -8.64 -20.49 -41.82
C SER A 732 -8.08 -20.07 -40.45
N PRO A 733 -6.75 -19.99 -40.25
CA PRO A 733 -6.15 -19.48 -39.01
C PRO A 733 -6.61 -18.06 -38.59
N LEU A 734 -7.29 -17.32 -39.48
CA LEU A 734 -7.78 -15.95 -39.31
C LEU A 734 -9.23 -15.84 -38.77
N GLU A 735 -9.86 -16.91 -38.28
CA GLU A 735 -11.24 -16.84 -37.75
C GLU A 735 -11.43 -15.83 -36.63
N HIS A 736 -10.48 -15.74 -35.69
CA HIS A 736 -10.55 -14.75 -34.60
C HIS A 736 -10.50 -13.30 -35.12
N TRP A 737 -9.70 -13.06 -36.17
CA TRP A 737 -9.64 -11.74 -36.82
C TRP A 737 -10.93 -11.42 -37.56
N LYS A 738 -11.55 -12.39 -38.23
CA LYS A 738 -12.88 -12.20 -38.85
C LYS A 738 -13.95 -11.84 -37.82
N GLY A 739 -13.94 -12.46 -36.64
CA GLY A 739 -14.85 -12.10 -35.55
C GLY A 739 -14.70 -10.65 -35.09
N ILE A 740 -13.47 -10.10 -35.09
CA ILE A 740 -13.24 -8.68 -34.81
C ILE A 740 -13.87 -7.80 -35.90
N ILE A 741 -13.66 -8.14 -37.17
CA ILE A 741 -14.23 -7.39 -38.31
C ILE A 741 -15.75 -7.44 -38.30
N ASP A 742 -16.34 -8.61 -38.05
CA ASP A 742 -17.79 -8.78 -37.95
C ASP A 742 -18.38 -7.92 -36.82
N GLY A 743 -17.70 -7.86 -35.68
CA GLY A 743 -18.07 -6.96 -34.56
C GLY A 743 -18.01 -5.48 -34.95
N LEU A 744 -16.98 -5.05 -35.67
CA LEU A 744 -16.86 -3.67 -36.16
C LEU A 744 -17.98 -3.31 -37.15
N TYR A 745 -18.34 -4.23 -38.06
CA TYR A 745 -19.46 -4.04 -38.98
C TYR A 745 -20.82 -4.00 -38.28
N ALA A 746 -21.06 -4.90 -37.32
CA ALA A 746 -22.29 -4.93 -36.53
C ALA A 746 -22.50 -3.61 -35.76
N LEU A 747 -21.43 -3.09 -35.16
CA LEU A 747 -21.47 -1.80 -34.47
C LEU A 747 -21.74 -0.65 -35.44
N LEU A 748 -21.03 -0.59 -36.56
CA LEU A 748 -21.21 0.47 -37.57
C LEU A 748 -22.66 0.52 -38.09
N ASN A 749 -23.25 -0.65 -38.38
CA ASN A 749 -24.63 -0.74 -38.84
C ASN A 749 -25.62 -0.31 -37.76
N THR A 750 -25.41 -0.74 -36.52
CA THR A 750 -26.25 -0.32 -35.38
C THR A 750 -26.21 1.19 -35.17
N LEU A 751 -25.02 1.82 -35.24
CA LEU A 751 -24.87 3.26 -35.10
C LEU A 751 -25.55 4.04 -36.24
N LYS A 752 -25.49 3.52 -37.47
CA LYS A 752 -26.17 4.09 -38.64
C LYS A 752 -27.69 3.98 -38.53
N GLU A 753 -28.22 2.82 -38.15
CA GLU A 753 -29.66 2.58 -37.98
C GLU A 753 -30.28 3.46 -36.89
N ASN A 754 -29.48 3.82 -35.88
CA ASN A 754 -29.90 4.72 -34.79
C ASN A 754 -29.56 6.20 -35.04
N PHE A 755 -29.20 6.57 -36.28
CA PHE A 755 -28.95 7.95 -36.70
C PHE A 755 -27.87 8.67 -35.87
N VAL A 756 -26.85 7.95 -35.40
CA VAL A 756 -25.74 8.56 -34.66
C VAL A 756 -24.91 9.44 -35.60
N PRO A 757 -24.57 10.69 -35.22
CA PRO A 757 -23.76 11.58 -36.05
C PRO A 757 -22.40 10.97 -36.47
N PRO A 758 -21.97 11.13 -37.75
CA PRO A 758 -20.72 10.54 -38.25
C PRO A 758 -19.48 10.92 -37.44
N VAL A 759 -19.41 12.14 -36.91
CA VAL A 759 -18.29 12.61 -36.07
C VAL A 759 -18.12 11.77 -34.80
N LEU A 760 -19.24 11.36 -34.18
CA LEU A 760 -19.19 10.50 -33.00
C LEU A 760 -18.77 9.07 -33.37
N ILE A 761 -19.25 8.57 -34.52
CA ILE A 761 -18.88 7.26 -35.05
C ILE A 761 -17.37 7.21 -35.32
N GLN A 762 -16.82 8.24 -35.96
CA GLN A 762 -15.38 8.35 -36.25
C GLN A 762 -14.52 8.31 -34.98
N LYS A 763 -14.92 9.04 -33.94
CA LYS A 763 -14.22 9.07 -32.64
C LYS A 763 -14.27 7.70 -31.94
N ILE A 764 -15.40 6.98 -32.03
CA ILE A 764 -15.51 5.61 -31.48
C ILE A 764 -14.47 4.71 -32.14
N PHE A 765 -14.42 4.68 -33.48
CA PHE A 765 -13.49 3.79 -34.18
C PHE A 765 -12.03 4.18 -34.02
N THR A 766 -11.72 5.48 -33.96
CA THR A 766 -10.34 5.95 -33.71
C THR A 766 -9.84 5.44 -32.35
N GLN A 767 -10.66 5.56 -31.30
CA GLN A 767 -10.31 5.03 -29.98
C GLN A 767 -10.21 3.51 -29.95
N THR A 768 -11.09 2.81 -30.66
CA THR A 768 -11.05 1.35 -30.76
C THR A 768 -9.77 0.85 -31.43
N PHE A 769 -9.35 1.49 -32.52
CA PHE A 769 -8.10 1.14 -33.21
C PHE A 769 -6.87 1.46 -32.35
N SER A 770 -6.91 2.55 -31.60
CA SER A 770 -5.87 2.87 -30.61
C SER A 770 -5.78 1.80 -29.50
N PHE A 771 -6.93 1.31 -29.01
CA PHE A 771 -6.98 0.21 -28.04
C PHE A 771 -6.42 -1.10 -28.62
N ILE A 772 -6.78 -1.45 -29.86
CA ILE A 772 -6.21 -2.62 -30.56
C ILE A 772 -4.69 -2.49 -30.68
N ASN A 773 -4.18 -1.29 -31.03
CA ASN A 773 -2.74 -1.02 -31.10
C ASN A 773 -2.05 -1.30 -29.77
N VAL A 774 -2.56 -0.75 -28.66
CA VAL A 774 -1.99 -0.92 -27.32
C VAL A 774 -1.99 -2.38 -26.88
N GLN A 775 -3.12 -3.08 -27.02
CA GLN A 775 -3.26 -4.48 -26.60
C GLN A 775 -2.29 -5.40 -27.35
N LEU A 776 -2.23 -5.29 -28.68
CA LEU A 776 -1.36 -6.15 -29.49
C LEU A 776 0.11 -5.82 -29.28
N PHE A 777 0.47 -4.53 -29.22
CA PHE A 777 1.85 -4.10 -29.07
C PHE A 777 2.43 -4.43 -27.69
N ASN A 778 1.68 -4.16 -26.61
CA ASN A 778 2.12 -4.50 -25.26
C ASN A 778 2.27 -6.02 -25.10
N SER A 779 1.33 -6.79 -25.65
CA SER A 779 1.41 -8.26 -25.62
C SER A 779 2.63 -8.80 -26.36
N LEU A 780 3.00 -8.18 -27.49
CA LEU A 780 4.20 -8.51 -28.25
C LEU A 780 5.47 -8.29 -27.43
N LEU A 781 5.57 -7.17 -26.70
CA LEU A 781 6.75 -6.81 -25.90
C LEU A 781 6.87 -7.56 -24.57
N LEU A 782 5.76 -8.09 -24.04
CA LEU A 782 5.73 -8.83 -22.79
C LEU A 782 6.00 -10.33 -22.97
N ARG A 783 5.74 -10.89 -24.16
CA ARG A 783 5.76 -12.34 -24.40
C ARG A 783 6.77 -12.71 -25.47
N ARG A 784 7.79 -13.49 -25.07
CA ARG A 784 8.84 -13.96 -25.98
C ARG A 784 8.28 -14.82 -27.12
N GLU A 785 7.26 -15.65 -26.84
CA GLU A 785 6.61 -16.48 -27.86
C GLU A 785 5.85 -15.69 -28.93
N CYS A 786 5.60 -14.40 -28.73
CA CYS A 786 4.94 -13.53 -29.70
C CYS A 786 5.94 -12.84 -30.65
N CYS A 787 7.21 -12.74 -30.25
CA CYS A 787 8.30 -12.16 -31.04
C CYS A 787 8.95 -13.20 -31.98
N THR A 788 8.18 -13.79 -32.89
CA THR A 788 8.70 -14.73 -33.91
C THR A 788 8.30 -14.33 -35.32
N PHE A 789 8.96 -14.91 -36.33
CA PHE A 789 8.62 -14.66 -37.74
C PHE A 789 7.20 -15.12 -38.06
N SER A 790 6.85 -16.35 -37.66
CA SER A 790 5.53 -16.94 -37.96
C SER A 790 4.38 -16.16 -37.29
N ASN A 791 4.59 -15.71 -36.05
CA ASN A 791 3.61 -14.89 -35.34
C ASN A 791 3.49 -13.49 -35.96
N GLY A 792 4.62 -12.92 -36.43
CA GLY A 792 4.63 -11.70 -37.21
C GLY A 792 3.78 -11.80 -38.47
N GLU A 793 3.92 -12.87 -39.27
CA GLU A 793 3.10 -13.08 -40.47
C GLU A 793 1.61 -13.22 -40.14
N TYR A 794 1.29 -13.90 -39.04
CA TYR A 794 -0.08 -14.08 -38.57
C TYR A 794 -0.73 -12.74 -38.22
N VAL A 795 -0.10 -11.94 -37.35
CA VAL A 795 -0.62 -10.63 -36.94
C VAL A 795 -0.65 -9.68 -38.13
N LYS A 796 0.35 -9.72 -39.04
CA LYS A 796 0.35 -8.92 -40.27
C LYS A 796 -0.86 -9.20 -41.14
N SER A 797 -1.21 -10.48 -41.32
CA SER A 797 -2.39 -10.89 -42.09
C SER A 797 -3.69 -10.41 -41.46
N GLY A 798 -3.77 -10.40 -40.12
CA GLY A 798 -4.89 -9.81 -39.39
C GLY A 798 -5.01 -8.30 -39.53
N LEU A 799 -3.88 -7.57 -39.49
CA LEU A 799 -3.84 -6.12 -39.72
C LEU A 799 -4.28 -5.75 -41.14
N THR A 800 -4.01 -6.58 -42.15
CA THR A 800 -4.52 -6.36 -43.52
C THR A 800 -6.05 -6.42 -43.58
N LEU A 801 -6.71 -7.29 -42.80
CA LEU A 801 -8.17 -7.31 -42.73
C LEU A 801 -8.74 -6.02 -42.11
N LEU A 802 -8.04 -5.44 -41.12
CA LEU A 802 -8.41 -4.14 -40.55
C LEU A 802 -8.18 -2.98 -41.53
N GLU A 803 -7.13 -3.06 -42.35
CA GLU A 803 -6.88 -2.11 -43.45
C GLU A 803 -8.00 -2.14 -44.49
N GLU A 804 -8.40 -3.35 -44.90
CA GLU A 804 -9.52 -3.57 -45.83
C GLU A 804 -10.83 -3.02 -45.26
N TRP A 805 -11.12 -3.24 -43.96
CA TRP A 805 -12.30 -2.67 -43.30
C TRP A 805 -12.30 -1.14 -43.31
N CYS A 806 -11.15 -0.50 -43.06
CA CYS A 806 -11.01 0.95 -43.16
C CYS A 806 -11.21 1.47 -44.60
N ALA A 807 -10.80 0.71 -45.61
CA ALA A 807 -10.97 1.08 -47.02
C ALA A 807 -12.43 0.92 -47.50
N GLU A 808 -13.13 -0.14 -47.04
CA GLU A 808 -14.53 -0.39 -47.38
C GLU A 808 -15.50 0.55 -46.63
N THR A 809 -15.13 0.97 -45.43
CA THR A 809 -15.89 1.92 -44.63
C THR A 809 -15.58 3.34 -45.11
N LYS A 810 -16.56 4.02 -45.74
CA LYS A 810 -16.44 5.41 -46.21
C LYS A 810 -15.67 6.30 -45.23
N GLU A 811 -14.85 7.21 -45.78
CA GLU A 811 -13.96 8.12 -45.01
C GLU A 811 -14.70 8.91 -43.92
N GLU A 812 -15.99 9.20 -44.14
CA GLU A 812 -16.89 9.86 -43.18
C GLU A 812 -17.07 9.12 -41.84
N TYR A 813 -16.83 7.80 -41.78
CA TYR A 813 -16.96 6.99 -40.55
C TYR A 813 -15.64 6.41 -40.06
N ALA A 814 -14.73 6.03 -40.96
CA ALA A 814 -13.45 5.44 -40.57
C ALA A 814 -12.43 6.50 -40.15
N GLY A 815 -12.42 7.67 -40.78
CA GLY A 815 -11.48 8.75 -40.48
C GLY A 815 -10.02 8.31 -40.44
N SER A 816 -9.27 8.78 -39.44
CA SER A 816 -7.85 8.45 -39.21
C SER A 816 -7.62 7.18 -38.39
N SER A 817 -8.63 6.29 -38.26
CA SER A 817 -8.52 5.11 -37.38
C SER A 817 -7.35 4.19 -37.76
N TRP A 818 -7.00 4.11 -39.05
CA TRP A 818 -5.86 3.31 -39.52
C TRP A 818 -4.49 3.81 -39.01
N ASP A 819 -4.38 5.12 -38.76
CA ASP A 819 -3.12 5.74 -38.30
C ASP A 819 -2.83 5.40 -36.83
N GLU A 820 -3.86 5.02 -36.06
CA GLU A 820 -3.72 4.64 -34.65
C GLU A 820 -2.95 3.30 -34.46
N LEU A 821 -2.96 2.42 -35.47
CA LEU A 821 -2.27 1.12 -35.44
C LEU A 821 -0.75 1.20 -35.72
N LYS A 822 -0.19 2.41 -35.69
CA LYS A 822 1.19 2.70 -36.10
C LYS A 822 2.29 1.90 -35.38
N HIS A 823 2.15 1.65 -34.07
CA HIS A 823 3.19 0.96 -33.29
C HIS A 823 3.22 -0.54 -33.61
N ILE A 824 2.07 -1.22 -33.60
CA ILE A 824 1.99 -2.64 -33.92
C ILE A 824 2.35 -2.91 -35.39
N ARG A 825 1.95 -2.01 -36.31
CA ARG A 825 2.29 -2.12 -37.75
C ARG A 825 3.80 -2.09 -37.99
N GLN A 826 4.52 -1.15 -37.37
CA GLN A 826 5.98 -1.08 -37.52
C GLN A 826 6.67 -2.27 -36.87
N ALA A 827 6.26 -2.67 -35.66
CA ALA A 827 6.86 -3.82 -34.97
C ALA A 827 6.71 -5.13 -35.74
N VAL A 828 5.50 -5.42 -36.23
CA VAL A 828 5.21 -6.63 -37.01
C VAL A 828 5.86 -6.55 -38.40
N GLY A 829 5.84 -5.37 -39.03
CA GLY A 829 6.55 -5.12 -40.29
C GLY A 829 8.03 -5.48 -40.19
N PHE A 830 8.67 -5.07 -39.09
CA PHE A 830 10.07 -5.42 -38.78
C PHE A 830 10.25 -6.93 -38.53
N LEU A 831 9.36 -7.58 -37.78
CA LEU A 831 9.43 -9.02 -37.47
C LEU A 831 9.40 -9.92 -38.72
N VAL A 832 8.72 -9.51 -39.79
CA VAL A 832 8.56 -10.31 -41.02
C VAL A 832 9.71 -10.11 -42.03
N ILE A 833 10.76 -9.37 -41.67
CA ILE A 833 11.93 -9.20 -42.53
C ILE A 833 12.85 -10.45 -42.48
N HIS A 834 13.20 -11.06 -43.61
CA HIS A 834 14.07 -12.26 -43.61
C HIS A 834 15.54 -11.98 -43.25
N LYS A 835 16.10 -10.85 -43.69
CA LYS A 835 17.54 -10.54 -43.57
C LYS A 835 17.85 -9.45 -42.54
N LYS A 836 17.22 -9.51 -41.35
CA LYS A 836 17.38 -8.51 -40.27
C LYS A 836 18.84 -8.29 -39.84
N TYR A 837 19.64 -9.36 -39.84
CA TYR A 837 21.07 -9.34 -39.49
C TYR A 837 21.95 -8.44 -40.38
N ARG A 838 21.45 -7.96 -41.51
CA ARG A 838 22.17 -7.05 -42.44
C ARG A 838 21.75 -5.58 -42.33
N ILE A 839 20.77 -5.27 -41.49
CA ILE A 839 20.19 -3.93 -41.39
C ILE A 839 20.92 -3.16 -40.29
N SER A 840 21.32 -1.92 -40.57
CA SER A 840 21.99 -1.06 -39.59
C SER A 840 20.98 -0.48 -38.59
N TYR A 841 21.47 0.09 -37.48
CA TYR A 841 20.59 0.74 -36.51
C TYR A 841 19.85 1.95 -37.13
N ASP A 842 20.56 2.77 -37.91
CA ASP A 842 20.00 3.98 -38.52
C ASP A 842 18.89 3.63 -39.53
N ASP A 843 19.08 2.58 -40.34
CA ASP A 843 18.04 2.11 -41.28
C ASP A 843 16.79 1.60 -40.51
N ILE A 844 16.96 1.02 -39.32
CA ILE A 844 15.83 0.57 -38.49
C ILE A 844 15.09 1.77 -37.90
N ALA A 845 15.82 2.73 -37.34
CA ALA A 845 15.24 3.86 -36.62
C ALA A 845 14.65 4.93 -37.57
N LEU A 846 15.22 5.14 -38.76
CA LEU A 846 14.77 6.19 -39.68
C LEU A 846 13.78 5.68 -40.72
N ASP A 847 14.02 4.49 -41.29
CA ASP A 847 13.25 4.02 -42.45
C ASP A 847 12.20 2.96 -42.11
N LEU A 848 12.48 2.05 -41.17
CA LEU A 848 11.59 0.92 -40.88
C LEU A 848 10.64 1.17 -39.71
N CYS A 849 11.13 1.77 -38.63
CA CYS A 849 10.41 1.90 -37.37
C CYS A 849 10.56 3.30 -36.71
N PRO A 850 10.26 4.41 -37.41
CA PRO A 850 10.47 5.77 -36.89
C PRO A 850 9.59 6.15 -35.70
N ILE A 851 8.56 5.37 -35.38
CA ILE A 851 7.65 5.66 -34.26
C ILE A 851 8.06 4.87 -33.02
N LEU A 852 8.83 3.79 -33.16
CA LEU A 852 9.24 2.97 -32.04
C LEU A 852 10.45 3.58 -31.33
N SER A 853 10.39 3.64 -30.00
CA SER A 853 11.51 4.11 -29.20
C SER A 853 12.69 3.13 -29.25
N VAL A 854 13.90 3.64 -28.97
CA VAL A 854 15.12 2.81 -28.89
C VAL A 854 14.94 1.66 -27.90
N GLN A 855 14.23 1.89 -26.79
CA GLN A 855 13.94 0.88 -25.78
C GLN A 855 12.99 -0.21 -26.29
N GLN A 856 11.95 0.17 -27.03
CA GLN A 856 11.00 -0.76 -27.65
C GLN A 856 11.71 -1.62 -28.70
N LEU A 857 12.52 -1.01 -29.56
CA LEU A 857 13.32 -1.70 -30.58
C LEU A 857 14.31 -2.69 -29.96
N TYR A 858 15.03 -2.28 -28.91
CA TYR A 858 15.93 -3.16 -28.18
C TYR A 858 15.19 -4.37 -27.60
N ARG A 859 13.99 -4.17 -27.05
CA ARG A 859 13.17 -5.25 -26.49
C ARG A 859 12.70 -6.23 -27.55
N ILE A 860 12.21 -5.75 -28.69
CA ILE A 860 11.80 -6.62 -29.82
C ILE A 860 13.00 -7.45 -30.31
N CYS A 861 14.15 -6.80 -30.53
CA CYS A 861 15.36 -7.47 -31.04
C CYS A 861 15.91 -8.55 -30.09
N THR A 862 15.80 -8.33 -28.78
CA THR A 862 16.29 -9.25 -27.74
C THR A 862 15.32 -10.39 -27.42
N LEU A 863 14.01 -10.15 -27.54
CA LEU A 863 12.99 -11.20 -27.40
C LEU A 863 12.89 -12.08 -28.64
N TYR A 864 13.26 -11.57 -29.81
CA TYR A 864 13.18 -12.29 -31.06
C TYR A 864 13.89 -13.65 -31.00
N TRP A 865 13.19 -14.68 -31.45
CA TRP A 865 13.79 -15.97 -31.70
C TRP A 865 13.14 -16.63 -32.91
N ASP A 866 13.89 -17.50 -33.56
CA ASP A 866 13.44 -18.18 -34.77
C ASP A 866 12.77 -19.51 -34.44
N ASP A 867 11.53 -19.65 -34.87
CA ASP A 867 10.68 -20.80 -34.59
C ASP A 867 10.60 -21.80 -35.74
N SER A 868 10.82 -21.39 -36.99
CA SER A 868 10.63 -22.27 -38.16
C SER A 868 11.40 -21.91 -39.44
N TYR A 869 11.89 -20.67 -39.60
CA TYR A 869 12.36 -20.15 -40.90
C TYR A 869 13.88 -19.88 -40.99
N ASN A 870 14.64 -20.26 -39.96
CA ASN A 870 16.09 -20.00 -39.80
C ASN A 870 16.46 -18.52 -39.96
N THR A 871 15.56 -17.63 -39.54
CA THR A 871 15.73 -16.18 -39.62
C THR A 871 16.52 -15.65 -38.43
N ARG A 872 17.59 -14.90 -38.66
CA ARG A 872 18.42 -14.35 -37.57
C ARG A 872 17.91 -12.97 -37.15
N SER A 873 18.04 -12.65 -35.85
CA SER A 873 17.87 -11.29 -35.33
C SER A 873 18.93 -10.33 -35.92
N VAL A 874 18.86 -9.06 -35.55
CA VAL A 874 19.87 -8.04 -35.90
C VAL A 874 21.28 -8.41 -35.42
N SER A 875 22.30 -7.77 -35.98
CA SER A 875 23.69 -8.01 -35.56
C SER A 875 23.94 -7.59 -34.10
N GLN A 876 24.94 -8.20 -33.46
CA GLN A 876 25.28 -7.85 -32.07
C GLN A 876 25.81 -6.42 -31.92
N ASP A 877 26.38 -5.85 -32.99
CA ASP A 877 26.83 -4.46 -33.02
C ASP A 877 25.63 -3.49 -32.92
N VAL A 878 24.51 -3.81 -33.57
CA VAL A 878 23.26 -3.03 -33.50
C VAL A 878 22.65 -3.11 -32.10
N ILE A 879 22.60 -4.30 -31.48
CA ILE A 879 22.10 -4.48 -30.11
C ILE A 879 22.97 -3.72 -29.10
N SER A 880 24.29 -3.73 -29.29
CA SER A 880 25.24 -3.00 -28.44
C SER A 880 25.09 -1.49 -28.59
N SER A 881 24.86 -1.00 -29.82
CA SER A 881 24.61 0.41 -30.11
C SER A 881 23.31 0.90 -29.46
N MET A 882 22.22 0.13 -29.60
CA MET A 882 20.96 0.41 -28.91
C MET A 882 21.13 0.48 -27.38
N ARG A 883 21.95 -0.40 -26.79
CA ARG A 883 22.23 -0.40 -25.35
C ARG A 883 22.97 0.86 -24.90
N VAL A 884 23.90 1.37 -25.69
CA VAL A 884 24.62 2.63 -25.40
C VAL A 884 23.65 3.80 -25.45
N LEU A 885 22.85 3.90 -26.51
CA LEU A 885 21.87 4.97 -26.69
C LEU A 885 20.80 4.99 -25.57
N MET A 886 20.34 3.82 -25.11
CA MET A 886 19.42 3.73 -23.97
C MET A 886 20.02 4.22 -22.65
N ILE A 887 21.34 4.08 -22.46
CA ILE A 887 22.04 4.60 -21.27
C ILE A 887 22.16 6.13 -21.36
N GLU A 888 22.39 6.67 -22.56
CA GLU A 888 22.48 8.11 -22.81
C GLU A 888 21.10 8.81 -22.67
N ASP A 889 20.00 8.18 -23.10
CA ASP A 889 18.62 8.71 -23.04
C ASP A 889 17.93 8.55 -21.66
N SER A 890 18.59 7.90 -20.69
CA SER A 890 18.02 7.63 -19.35
C SER A 890 17.89 8.85 -18.43
N ASN A 891 18.25 10.05 -18.92
CA ASN A 891 18.12 11.32 -18.21
C ASN A 891 16.77 12.04 -18.44
N ASP A 892 15.92 11.55 -19.36
CA ASP A 892 14.59 12.13 -19.63
C ASP A 892 13.48 11.26 -19.00
N ALA A 893 12.63 11.86 -18.17
CA ALA A 893 11.68 11.11 -17.33
C ALA A 893 10.55 10.44 -18.13
N ASP A 894 10.18 11.00 -19.29
CA ASP A 894 9.15 10.45 -20.18
C ASP A 894 9.67 9.29 -21.07
N SER A 895 10.99 9.07 -21.16
CA SER A 895 11.58 8.01 -22.02
C SER A 895 11.62 6.63 -21.36
N SER A 896 11.22 6.51 -20.09
CA SER A 896 11.40 5.30 -19.28
C SER A 896 10.30 4.23 -19.43
N ALA A 897 9.17 4.56 -20.07
CA ALA A 897 8.08 3.63 -20.30
C ALA A 897 8.20 2.96 -21.68
N PHE A 898 8.52 1.66 -21.71
CA PHE A 898 8.59 0.91 -22.98
C PHE A 898 7.22 0.35 -23.42
N LEU A 899 6.21 0.32 -22.53
CA LEU A 899 4.83 -0.06 -22.85
C LEU A 899 4.00 1.16 -23.21
N LEU A 900 2.96 0.97 -24.02
CA LEU A 900 1.98 2.02 -24.33
C LEU A 900 0.90 2.09 -23.23
N ASP A 901 0.49 3.30 -22.87
CA ASP A 901 -0.55 3.54 -21.86
C ASP A 901 -1.95 3.11 -22.34
N GLU A 902 -2.67 2.34 -21.51
CA GLU A 902 -4.04 1.85 -21.81
C GLU A 902 -5.13 2.94 -21.67
N ASP A 903 -4.82 4.07 -21.03
CA ASP A 903 -5.77 5.11 -20.60
C ASP A 903 -5.88 6.32 -21.56
N SER A 904 -5.45 6.18 -22.81
CA SER A 904 -5.56 7.24 -23.83
C SER A 904 -7.00 7.40 -24.33
N SER A 905 -7.92 7.81 -23.46
CA SER A 905 -9.25 8.27 -23.85
C SER A 905 -9.10 9.57 -24.66
N ILE A 906 -9.57 9.60 -25.91
CA ILE A 906 -9.54 10.79 -26.75
C ILE A 906 -10.84 11.58 -26.51
N PRO A 907 -10.89 12.61 -25.66
CA PRO A 907 -12.13 13.36 -25.44
C PRO A 907 -12.61 13.98 -26.75
N PHE A 908 -13.92 14.04 -26.96
CA PHE A 908 -14.50 14.86 -28.00
C PHE A 908 -14.66 16.29 -27.47
N THR A 909 -14.42 17.29 -28.31
CA THR A 909 -14.58 18.69 -27.88
C THR A 909 -16.02 19.13 -28.09
N THR A 910 -16.46 20.14 -27.33
CA THR A 910 -17.75 20.80 -27.59
C THR A 910 -17.84 21.43 -28.97
N GLU A 911 -16.68 21.74 -29.57
CA GLU A 911 -16.52 22.30 -30.91
C GLU A 911 -16.81 21.24 -31.99
N ASP A 912 -16.32 20.00 -31.79
CA ASP A 912 -16.57 18.83 -32.66
C ASP A 912 -18.08 18.53 -32.80
N LEU A 913 -18.84 18.64 -31.71
CA LEU A 913 -20.30 18.46 -31.71
C LEU A 913 -21.03 19.64 -32.36
N SER A 914 -20.61 20.88 -32.05
CA SER A 914 -21.27 22.08 -32.57
C SER A 914 -21.14 22.23 -34.08
N SER A 915 -19.99 21.83 -34.66
CA SER A 915 -19.72 21.89 -36.10
C SER A 915 -20.48 20.83 -36.90
N SER A 916 -20.96 19.76 -36.25
CA SER A 916 -21.77 18.70 -36.87
C SER A 916 -23.27 19.00 -36.86
N MET A 917 -23.72 19.99 -36.08
CA MET A 917 -25.12 20.39 -36.05
C MET A 917 -25.40 21.25 -37.30
N GLN A 918 -26.23 20.75 -38.22
CA GLN A 918 -26.69 21.56 -39.34
C GLN A 918 -27.54 22.71 -38.79
N ASP A 919 -27.15 23.95 -39.07
CA ASP A 919 -28.00 25.13 -38.84
C ASP A 919 -29.28 24.94 -39.66
N LYS A 920 -30.36 24.55 -38.97
CA LYS A 920 -31.69 24.58 -39.55
C LYS A 920 -32.24 25.99 -39.34
N ASP A 921 -32.55 26.66 -40.43
CA ASP A 921 -33.25 27.94 -40.37
C ASP A 921 -34.70 27.67 -39.95
N PHE A 922 -35.04 28.07 -38.71
CA PHE A 922 -36.37 27.88 -38.14
C PHE A 922 -37.29 29.09 -38.37
N ALA A 923 -36.88 30.05 -39.21
CA ALA A 923 -37.64 31.28 -39.46
C ALA A 923 -39.07 31.05 -39.99
N GLU A 924 -39.39 29.87 -40.53
CA GLU A 924 -40.71 29.54 -41.08
C GLU A 924 -41.53 28.55 -40.22
N MET A 925 -41.04 28.13 -39.05
CA MET A 925 -41.74 27.15 -38.22
C MET A 925 -42.78 27.85 -37.33
N LYS A 926 -44.08 27.70 -37.67
CA LYS A 926 -45.17 28.20 -36.82
C LYS A 926 -45.16 27.51 -35.45
N PRO A 927 -45.24 28.25 -34.34
CA PRO A 927 -45.44 27.67 -33.01
C PRO A 927 -46.73 26.84 -32.96
N ALA A 928 -46.76 25.80 -32.12
CA ALA A 928 -47.98 25.02 -31.90
C ALA A 928 -49.08 25.92 -31.30
N GLU A 929 -50.33 25.79 -31.76
CA GLU A 929 -51.48 26.62 -31.31
C GLU A 929 -51.63 26.64 -29.78
N GLU A 930 -51.28 25.54 -29.12
CA GLU A 930 -51.31 25.36 -27.66
C GLU A 930 -50.34 26.30 -26.90
N LEU A 931 -49.25 26.74 -27.55
CA LEU A 931 -48.30 27.71 -27.01
C LEU A 931 -48.76 29.15 -27.25
N GLU A 932 -49.52 29.40 -28.33
CA GLU A 932 -50.09 30.72 -28.63
C GLU A 932 -51.21 31.10 -27.66
N GLU A 933 -51.96 30.12 -27.16
CA GLU A 933 -53.06 30.33 -26.22
C GLU A 933 -52.61 30.67 -24.79
N ASN A 934 -51.34 30.46 -24.45
CA ASN A 934 -50.83 30.64 -23.10
C ASN A 934 -50.04 31.96 -22.95
N PRO A 935 -50.56 32.96 -22.22
CA PRO A 935 -49.93 34.28 -22.10
C PRO A 935 -48.56 34.27 -21.41
N ALA A 936 -48.18 33.17 -20.75
CA ALA A 936 -46.85 32.99 -20.18
C ALA A 936 -45.76 32.71 -21.24
N PHE A 937 -46.14 32.33 -22.47
CA PHE A 937 -45.23 31.95 -23.55
C PHE A 937 -45.19 32.96 -24.71
N SER A 938 -45.82 34.12 -24.54
CA SER A 938 -45.85 35.19 -25.57
C SER A 938 -44.47 35.75 -25.92
N PHE A 939 -43.42 35.42 -25.17
CA PHE A 939 -42.04 35.82 -25.47
C PHE A 939 -41.36 34.89 -26.51
N LEU A 940 -41.99 33.77 -26.87
CA LEU A 940 -41.51 32.78 -27.84
C LEU A 940 -42.14 32.97 -29.25
N LEU A 941 -43.16 33.82 -29.36
CA LEU A 941 -43.76 34.31 -30.60
C LEU A 941 -43.07 35.61 -31.02
#